data_AF-A0A449AI77-F1
#
_entry.id   AF-A0A449AI77-F1
#
_cell.length_a   1.000
_cell.length_b   1.000
_cell.length_c   1.000
_cell.angle_alpha   90.00
_cell.angle_beta   90.00
_cell.angle_gamma   90.00
#
_symmetry.space_group_name_H-M   'P 1'
#
loop_
_entity.id
_entity.type
_entity.pdbx_description
1 polymer ?
#
loop_
_entity_poly.entity_id
_entity_poly.type
_entity_poly.pdbx_seq_one_letter_code
_entity_poly.pdbx_strand_id
1 'polypeptide(L)'
;MIFLKKLINTIKEQLISVDEESLKLIDKYYDEFNQESDADVPAIELKNLNIDFGETLAVDNVSFKIPEGKLVTLLGPSGSGKTTTLNAIAGLLTVTSGKILFKGKDVTDFTPQKRKIGFVFQNYALYPHLSVYANIAFPLKNDFNWQFKTAVKRQKARCEIKILYLKKLGASNAEINALRESFKKWEIISEELPHHLNKRYAHLVEEYEKAHTEYKLATVHETSQISLLTKNVLSTNEKLNKDSREKIAKIKEKYNLDQQNNLLSENLKESEILKNIDSKYLSYKSIPYEEISTRTAELNNFVAELLQINIEELVLKDRIKVVKLEEKVLKLLTRYKFIQKRKEIYDKYEVLKKEKYETYQNAKKYFSNVLKTDEAYLSLKKDAIKLPLVAKKQFINVLKELETKYALKSKILLERKKEIPSILDKEDKEALKELSKDDISLKKAIHNEVMEVANRVEIVKILQKKPTRLSGGQQQRVSIARAIVKKPEILLMDEPLSNLDAKLRISTRQWIREIQQSLGITTVFVTHDQEEAMSISDIIVCMSTAKVQQLGSPLELYNGPKNQFVARFLGMPEMGMFPAEVIEEKVFIDSKEIKGIKVPNKSSGTINVGVRSEDYIIKKSREKAMFSGTVFLQENFGKESKLVVKIENIGRINFLLDNSSNYKVGDAIKFDLPLNKLHIFDAETEERITYEQVKQ
;
A
#
# COMPACT_ATOMS: atom_id res chain seq x y z
N MET A 1 0.34 7.29 36.74
CA MET A 1 -0.37 6.09 36.22
C MET A 1 0.45 4.79 36.27
N ILE A 2 1.73 4.78 35.87
CA ILE A 2 2.56 3.54 35.76
C ILE A 2 2.84 2.87 37.12
N PHE A 3 3.20 3.67 38.14
CA PHE A 3 3.40 3.18 39.51
C PHE A 3 2.10 2.59 40.10
N LEU A 4 0.97 3.26 39.85
CA LEU A 4 -0.36 2.84 40.30
C LEU A 4 -0.77 1.49 39.68
N LYS A 5 -0.52 1.29 38.37
CA LYS A 5 -0.86 0.04 37.67
C LYS A 5 0.02 -1.14 38.13
N LYS A 6 1.32 -0.90 38.37
CA LYS A 6 2.22 -1.89 38.98
C LYS A 6 1.78 -2.24 40.39
N LEU A 7 1.43 -1.25 41.21
CA LEU A 7 0.95 -1.44 42.57
C LEU A 7 -0.36 -2.25 42.59
N ILE A 8 -1.34 -1.90 41.75
CA ILE A 8 -2.61 -2.64 41.60
C ILE A 8 -2.38 -4.09 41.16
N ASN A 9 -1.50 -4.34 40.18
CA ASN A 9 -1.18 -5.70 39.78
C ASN A 9 -0.46 -6.48 40.90
N THR A 10 0.41 -5.83 41.66
CA THR A 10 1.11 -6.46 42.80
C THR A 10 0.12 -6.82 43.93
N ILE A 11 -0.88 -5.96 44.18
CA ILE A 11 -1.96 -6.21 45.14
C ILE A 11 -2.87 -7.35 44.66
N LYS A 12 -3.27 -7.35 43.38
CA LYS A 12 -4.05 -8.44 42.78
C LYS A 12 -3.29 -9.77 42.84
N GLU A 13 -1.99 -9.77 42.58
CA GLU A 13 -1.12 -10.96 42.69
C GLU A 13 -1.08 -11.53 44.12
N GLN A 14 -1.12 -10.68 45.15
CA GLN A 14 -1.15 -11.13 46.54
C GLN A 14 -2.49 -11.77 46.93
N LEU A 15 -3.60 -11.26 46.40
CA LEU A 15 -4.97 -11.67 46.77
C LEU A 15 -5.50 -12.92 46.05
N ILE A 16 -4.94 -13.31 44.89
CA ILE A 16 -5.44 -14.43 44.08
C ILE A 16 -5.05 -15.79 44.70
N SER A 17 -5.99 -16.67 45.01
CA SER A 17 -5.69 -18.07 45.39
C SER A 17 -5.41 -18.95 44.16
N VAL A 18 -4.59 -20.00 44.33
CA VAL A 18 -4.46 -21.06 43.34
C VAL A 18 -5.54 -22.10 43.67
N ASP A 19 -6.47 -22.31 42.74
CA ASP A 19 -7.55 -23.30 42.86
C ASP A 19 -7.38 -24.43 41.83
N GLU A 20 -7.88 -25.63 42.15
CA GLU A 20 -7.69 -26.82 41.31
C GLU A 20 -8.38 -26.71 39.94
N GLU A 21 -9.52 -26.01 39.88
CA GLU A 21 -10.23 -25.78 38.61
C GLU A 21 -9.40 -24.95 37.63
N SER A 22 -8.75 -23.88 38.11
CA SER A 22 -7.90 -23.04 37.26
C SER A 22 -6.67 -23.80 36.76
N LEU A 23 -6.11 -24.70 37.58
CA LEU A 23 -4.99 -25.54 37.16
C LEU A 23 -5.38 -26.52 36.04
N LYS A 24 -6.54 -27.19 36.18
CA LYS A 24 -7.08 -28.06 35.12
C LYS A 24 -7.33 -27.30 33.81
N LEU A 25 -7.83 -26.06 33.90
CA LEU A 25 -8.03 -25.21 32.72
C LEU A 25 -6.70 -24.80 32.08
N ILE A 26 -5.69 -24.46 32.88
CA ILE A 26 -4.34 -24.14 32.41
C ILE A 26 -3.75 -25.33 31.64
N ASP A 27 -3.90 -26.55 32.18
CA ASP A 27 -3.40 -27.77 31.55
C ASP A 27 -4.08 -28.01 30.20
N LYS A 28 -5.42 -27.91 30.17
CA LYS A 28 -6.20 -28.02 28.94
C LYS A 28 -5.72 -27.05 27.85
N TYR A 29 -5.61 -25.76 28.19
CA TYR A 29 -5.17 -24.75 27.22
C TYR A 29 -3.71 -24.93 26.80
N TYR A 30 -2.84 -25.34 27.71
CA TYR A 30 -1.44 -25.64 27.41
C TYR A 30 -1.31 -26.76 26.37
N ASP A 31 -2.12 -27.82 26.50
CA ASP A 31 -2.13 -28.93 25.54
C ASP A 31 -2.72 -28.52 24.19
N GLU A 32 -3.80 -27.74 24.21
CA GLU A 32 -4.47 -27.22 23.01
C GLU A 32 -3.53 -26.32 22.18
N PHE A 33 -2.82 -25.39 22.82
CA PHE A 33 -1.93 -24.44 22.12
C PHE A 33 -0.63 -25.07 21.62
N ASN A 34 -0.20 -26.20 22.18
CA ASN A 34 0.95 -26.94 21.66
C ASN A 34 0.62 -27.75 20.39
N GLN A 35 -0.66 -27.91 20.04
CA GLN A 35 -1.10 -28.70 18.88
C GLN A 35 -1.53 -27.86 17.67
N GLU A 36 -1.78 -26.55 17.82
CA GLU A 36 -2.06 -25.67 16.68
C GLU A 36 -0.77 -25.40 15.88
N SER A 37 -0.63 -26.06 14.73
CA SER A 37 0.34 -25.66 13.70
C SER A 37 -0.07 -24.31 13.12
N ASP A 38 0.88 -23.37 13.01
CA ASP A 38 0.73 -22.09 12.30
C ASP A 38 0.13 -22.34 10.90
N ALA A 39 -1.17 -22.18 10.77
CA ALA A 39 -1.83 -22.13 9.46
C ALA A 39 -1.31 -20.90 8.70
N ASP A 40 -1.29 -20.99 7.37
CA ASP A 40 -0.79 -19.98 6.43
C ASP A 40 -1.64 -18.68 6.43
N VAL A 41 -1.61 -17.96 7.55
CA VAL A 41 -2.31 -16.69 7.75
C VAL A 41 -1.38 -15.57 7.25
N PRO A 42 -1.82 -14.70 6.33
CA PRO A 42 -0.99 -13.62 5.83
C PRO A 42 -0.62 -12.65 6.96
N ALA A 43 0.60 -12.12 6.90
CA ALA A 43 1.08 -11.15 7.87
C ALA A 43 0.27 -9.85 7.82
N ILE A 44 -0.11 -9.37 6.62
CA ILE A 44 -1.03 -8.24 6.44
C ILE A 44 -2.09 -8.60 5.40
N GLU A 45 -3.34 -8.26 5.67
CA GLU A 45 -4.44 -8.34 4.73
C GLU A 45 -5.21 -7.03 4.71
N LEU A 46 -5.39 -6.47 3.51
CA LEU A 46 -6.28 -5.33 3.27
C LEU A 46 -7.54 -5.84 2.61
N LYS A 47 -8.71 -5.49 3.16
CA LYS A 47 -10.02 -5.84 2.60
C LYS A 47 -10.80 -4.58 2.27
N ASN A 48 -11.05 -4.37 0.97
CA ASN A 48 -11.93 -3.32 0.44
C ASN A 48 -11.61 -1.93 1.00
N LEU A 49 -10.32 -1.61 1.12
CA LEU A 49 -9.84 -0.40 1.76
C LEU A 49 -10.19 0.82 0.92
N ASN A 50 -10.89 1.79 1.52
CA ASN A 50 -11.21 3.07 0.90
C ASN A 50 -10.80 4.23 1.81
N ILE A 51 -10.20 5.25 1.20
CA ILE A 51 -9.74 6.45 1.89
C ILE A 51 -10.10 7.65 1.04
N ASP A 52 -11.07 8.40 1.53
CA ASP A 52 -11.59 9.62 0.92
C ASP A 52 -11.34 10.81 1.84
N PHE A 53 -10.68 11.83 1.30
CA PHE A 53 -10.46 13.11 1.98
C PHE A 53 -11.60 14.12 1.77
N GLY A 54 -12.71 13.68 1.15
CA GLY A 54 -13.87 14.50 0.77
C GLY A 54 -13.69 15.17 -0.59
N GLU A 55 -12.53 15.80 -0.82
CA GLU A 55 -12.21 16.40 -2.12
C GLU A 55 -11.65 15.38 -3.12
N THR A 56 -10.95 14.36 -2.64
CA THR A 56 -10.27 13.36 -3.46
C THR A 56 -10.31 11.98 -2.82
N LEU A 57 -10.74 10.99 -3.60
CA LEU A 57 -10.63 9.58 -3.26
C LEU A 57 -9.18 9.15 -3.50
N ALA A 58 -8.42 8.98 -2.42
CA ALA A 58 -6.99 8.69 -2.47
C ALA A 58 -6.70 7.19 -2.54
N VAL A 59 -7.61 6.35 -2.03
CA VAL A 59 -7.56 4.89 -2.13
C VAL A 59 -8.97 4.38 -2.41
N ASP A 60 -9.14 3.62 -3.48
CA ASP A 60 -10.41 3.09 -3.97
C ASP A 60 -10.38 1.55 -4.00
N ASN A 61 -11.14 0.93 -3.09
CA ASN A 61 -11.36 -0.52 -2.99
C ASN A 61 -10.09 -1.38 -3.04
N VAL A 62 -9.04 -0.98 -2.35
CA VAL A 62 -7.76 -1.69 -2.34
C VAL A 62 -7.85 -2.96 -1.50
N SER A 63 -7.60 -4.12 -2.12
CA SER A 63 -7.60 -5.43 -1.47
C SER A 63 -6.40 -6.26 -1.91
N PHE A 64 -5.56 -6.67 -0.97
CA PHE A 64 -4.45 -7.60 -1.22
C PHE A 64 -3.92 -8.19 0.09
N LYS A 65 -3.12 -9.26 -0.04
CA LYS A 65 -2.47 -9.97 1.06
C LYS A 65 -0.95 -9.84 0.94
N ILE A 66 -0.28 -9.74 2.08
CA ILE A 66 1.17 -9.71 2.23
C ILE A 66 1.56 -10.96 3.02
N PRO A 67 2.29 -11.91 2.42
CA PRO A 67 2.76 -13.10 3.12
C PRO A 67 3.82 -12.77 4.18
N GLU A 68 3.96 -13.63 5.19
CA GLU A 68 4.96 -13.45 6.24
C GLU A 68 6.40 -13.53 5.68
N GLY A 69 7.27 -12.66 6.18
CA GLY A 69 8.69 -12.62 5.82
C GLY A 69 9.02 -12.13 4.41
N LYS A 70 8.01 -11.73 3.62
CA LYS A 70 8.22 -11.17 2.27
C LYS A 70 8.43 -9.65 2.30
N LEU A 71 9.19 -9.16 1.32
CA LEU A 71 9.30 -7.73 0.99
C LEU A 71 8.32 -7.41 -0.15
N VAL A 72 7.28 -6.65 0.17
CA VAL A 72 6.25 -6.22 -0.78
C VAL A 72 6.38 -4.73 -1.04
N THR A 73 6.43 -4.35 -2.31
CA THR A 73 6.57 -2.95 -2.70
C THR A 73 5.28 -2.37 -3.28
N LEU A 74 4.82 -1.26 -2.73
CA LEU A 74 3.80 -0.43 -3.35
C LEU A 74 4.49 0.51 -4.35
N LEU A 75 4.16 0.36 -5.63
CA LEU A 75 4.80 1.06 -6.75
C LEU A 75 3.76 1.82 -7.57
N GLY A 76 4.13 2.98 -8.13
CA GLY A 76 3.25 3.78 -8.99
C GLY A 76 3.59 5.28 -8.99
N PRO A 77 2.95 6.09 -9.84
CA PRO A 77 3.23 7.52 -9.97
C PRO A 77 2.77 8.32 -8.74
N SER A 78 3.17 9.58 -8.66
CA SER A 78 2.70 10.52 -7.63
C SER A 78 1.16 10.59 -7.61
N GLY A 79 0.57 10.56 -6.42
CA GLY A 79 -0.89 10.58 -6.26
C GLY A 79 -1.61 9.25 -6.49
N SER A 80 -0.89 8.14 -6.70
CA SER A 80 -1.51 6.82 -6.92
C SER A 80 -2.10 6.14 -5.67
N GLY A 81 -1.92 6.72 -4.47
CA GLY A 81 -2.47 6.19 -3.21
C GLY A 81 -1.49 5.40 -2.33
N LYS A 82 -0.25 5.13 -2.78
CA LYS A 82 0.74 4.29 -2.06
C LYS A 82 1.03 4.73 -0.63
N THR A 83 1.47 5.97 -0.44
CA THR A 83 1.80 6.53 0.88
C THR A 83 0.55 6.62 1.75
N THR A 84 -0.62 6.91 1.16
CA THR A 84 -1.90 6.89 1.86
C THR A 84 -2.23 5.50 2.38
N THR A 85 -2.07 4.46 1.55
CA THR A 85 -2.23 3.05 1.94
C THR A 85 -1.22 2.65 3.02
N LEU A 86 0.06 2.99 2.89
CA LEU A 86 1.08 2.69 3.89
C LEU A 86 0.78 3.37 5.24
N ASN A 87 0.38 4.63 5.22
CA ASN A 87 0.02 5.39 6.43
C ASN A 87 -1.25 4.83 7.09
N ALA A 88 -2.20 4.33 6.30
CA ALA A 88 -3.35 3.60 6.80
C ALA A 88 -2.94 2.28 7.46
N ILE A 89 -2.03 1.50 6.86
CA ILE A 89 -1.43 0.29 7.47
C ILE A 89 -0.72 0.65 8.79
N ALA A 90 -0.06 1.81 8.83
CA ALA A 90 0.63 2.29 10.01
C ALA A 90 -0.30 2.76 11.14
N GLY A 91 -1.57 3.05 10.83
CA GLY A 91 -2.50 3.70 11.74
C GLY A 91 -2.23 5.20 11.92
N LEU A 92 -1.40 5.79 11.06
CA LEU A 92 -1.17 7.24 11.01
C LEU A 92 -2.33 7.97 10.33
N LEU A 93 -3.11 7.23 9.54
CA LEU A 93 -4.25 7.73 8.82
C LEU A 93 -5.47 6.85 9.07
N THR A 94 -6.62 7.48 9.34
CA THR A 94 -7.90 6.80 9.55
C THR A 94 -8.49 6.39 8.21
N VAL A 95 -8.98 5.16 8.13
CA VAL A 95 -9.63 4.64 6.91
C VAL A 95 -11.07 5.13 6.87
N THR A 96 -11.57 5.42 5.67
CA THR A 96 -12.99 5.81 5.50
C THR A 96 -13.88 4.56 5.60
N SER A 97 -13.43 3.45 5.00
CA SER A 97 -14.07 2.13 5.10
C SER A 97 -13.12 1.01 4.67
N GLY A 98 -13.51 -0.25 4.90
CA GLY A 98 -12.66 -1.42 4.70
C GLY A 98 -11.87 -1.79 5.96
N LYS A 99 -11.04 -2.82 5.86
CA LYS A 99 -10.31 -3.39 7.00
C LYS A 99 -8.82 -3.59 6.73
N ILE A 100 -8.05 -3.50 7.80
CA ILE A 100 -6.63 -3.82 7.86
C ILE A 100 -6.46 -4.91 8.92
N LEU A 101 -6.03 -6.10 8.51
CA LEU A 101 -5.82 -7.23 9.40
C LEU A 101 -4.34 -7.59 9.46
N PHE A 102 -3.81 -7.81 10.66
CA PHE A 102 -2.46 -8.36 10.88
C PHE A 102 -2.59 -9.76 11.46
N LYS A 103 -2.06 -10.78 10.77
CA LYS A 103 -2.22 -12.19 11.16
C LYS A 103 -3.67 -12.55 11.51
N GLY A 104 -4.61 -12.12 10.65
CA GLY A 104 -6.06 -12.31 10.84
C GLY A 104 -6.73 -11.41 11.90
N LYS A 105 -5.96 -10.61 12.66
CA LYS A 105 -6.51 -9.68 13.65
C LYS A 105 -6.80 -8.31 13.04
N ASP A 106 -8.04 -7.85 13.14
CA ASP A 106 -8.42 -6.49 12.73
C ASP A 106 -7.70 -5.44 13.60
N VAL A 107 -6.91 -4.58 12.96
CA VAL A 107 -6.15 -3.49 13.57
C VAL A 107 -6.59 -2.11 13.08
N THR A 108 -7.72 -2.03 12.37
CA THR A 108 -8.17 -0.82 11.68
C THR A 108 -8.27 0.38 12.63
N ASP A 109 -8.86 0.21 13.82
CA ASP A 109 -9.00 1.27 14.83
C ASP A 109 -7.82 1.33 15.83
N PHE A 110 -6.77 0.53 15.63
CA PHE A 110 -5.62 0.53 16.51
C PHE A 110 -4.74 1.74 16.24
N THR A 111 -4.31 2.42 17.31
CA THR A 111 -3.27 3.44 17.22
C THR A 111 -1.95 2.83 16.74
N PRO A 112 -1.04 3.61 16.10
CA PRO A 112 0.24 3.09 15.60
C PRO A 112 1.03 2.28 16.63
N GLN A 113 1.03 2.72 17.89
CA GLN A 113 1.72 2.03 18.98
C GLN A 113 1.14 0.64 19.26
N LYS A 114 -0.18 0.46 19.18
CA LYS A 114 -0.85 -0.83 19.40
C LYS A 114 -0.62 -1.82 18.26
N ARG A 115 -0.29 -1.33 17.07
CA ARG A 115 -0.01 -2.15 15.87
C ARG A 115 1.38 -2.81 15.90
N LYS A 116 2.26 -2.42 16.83
CA LYS A 116 3.59 -3.03 17.05
C LYS A 116 4.49 -3.10 15.81
N ILE A 117 4.37 -2.10 14.93
CA ILE A 117 5.15 -2.01 13.68
C ILE A 117 6.46 -1.25 13.86
N GLY A 118 7.44 -1.54 13.00
CA GLY A 118 8.53 -0.64 12.69
C GLY A 118 8.13 0.30 11.56
N PHE A 119 8.50 1.58 11.63
CA PHE A 119 8.24 2.55 10.56
C PHE A 119 9.49 3.35 10.24
N VAL A 120 9.84 3.41 8.95
CA VAL A 120 10.93 4.23 8.39
C VAL A 120 10.29 5.29 7.51
N PHE A 121 10.49 6.55 7.90
CA PHE A 121 9.95 7.71 7.20
C PHE A 121 10.88 8.16 6.08
N GLN A 122 10.32 8.85 5.08
CA GLN A 122 11.05 9.50 3.99
C GLN A 122 12.12 10.47 4.53
N ASN A 123 11.71 11.33 5.45
CA ASN A 123 12.64 12.12 6.26
C ASN A 123 13.07 11.28 7.46
N TYR A 124 14.37 11.13 7.71
CA TYR A 124 14.95 10.20 8.70
C TYR A 124 14.30 10.24 10.11
N ALA A 125 13.60 11.34 10.44
CA ALA A 125 12.83 11.54 11.66
C ALA A 125 13.66 11.29 12.93
N LEU A 126 14.97 11.52 12.85
CA LEU A 126 15.90 11.34 13.97
C LEU A 126 15.79 12.51 14.95
N TYR A 127 15.94 12.23 16.24
CA TYR A 127 15.98 13.27 17.25
C TYR A 127 17.36 13.96 17.21
N PRO A 128 17.45 15.23 16.79
CA PRO A 128 18.73 15.88 16.49
C PRO A 128 19.56 16.16 17.76
N HIS A 129 18.88 16.28 18.91
CA HIS A 129 19.51 16.53 20.21
C HIS A 129 20.05 15.24 20.86
N LEU A 130 19.61 14.06 20.43
CA LEU A 130 20.06 12.76 20.94
C LEU A 130 21.26 12.24 20.13
N SER A 131 22.14 11.46 20.77
CA SER A 131 23.16 10.70 20.04
C SER A 131 22.54 9.58 19.20
N VAL A 132 23.31 8.99 18.29
CA VAL A 132 22.90 7.81 17.52
C VAL A 132 22.49 6.67 18.46
N TYR A 133 23.30 6.38 19.48
CA TYR A 133 22.98 5.38 20.50
C TYR A 133 21.64 5.69 21.18
N ALA A 134 21.42 6.94 21.58
CA ALA A 134 20.20 7.34 22.25
C ALA A 134 18.97 7.26 21.33
N ASN A 135 19.12 7.58 20.03
CA ASN A 135 18.07 7.40 19.03
C ASN A 135 17.64 5.93 18.91
N ILE A 136 18.58 5.00 18.86
CA ILE A 136 18.31 3.55 18.73
C ILE A 136 17.79 2.97 20.05
N ALA A 137 18.27 3.45 21.20
CA ALA A 137 17.80 2.99 22.51
C ALA A 137 16.41 3.53 22.88
N PHE A 138 15.97 4.63 22.26
CA PHE A 138 14.74 5.33 22.62
C PHE A 138 13.47 4.46 22.51
N PRO A 139 13.25 3.69 21.42
CA PRO A 139 12.09 2.82 21.31
C PRO A 139 12.04 1.75 22.42
N LEU A 140 13.18 1.16 22.81
CA LEU A 140 13.26 0.13 23.86
C LEU A 140 12.94 0.69 25.26
N LYS A 141 13.41 1.91 25.55
CA LYS A 141 13.14 2.60 26.82
C LYS A 141 11.67 2.93 27.04
N ASN A 142 10.90 3.07 25.96
CA ASN A 142 9.50 3.49 26.00
C ASN A 142 8.51 2.35 25.71
N ASP A 143 8.97 1.12 25.52
CA ASP A 143 8.11 -0.02 25.21
C ASP A 143 7.95 -0.97 26.39
N PHE A 144 6.77 -0.95 27.01
CA PHE A 144 6.46 -1.81 28.15
C PHE A 144 6.44 -3.31 27.78
N ASN A 145 5.95 -3.66 26.60
CA ASN A 145 5.83 -5.07 26.19
C ASN A 145 7.22 -5.67 25.96
N TRP A 146 8.12 -4.92 25.31
CA TRP A 146 9.50 -5.36 25.13
C TRP A 146 10.24 -5.48 26.47
N GLN A 147 10.06 -4.52 27.38
CA GLN A 147 10.64 -4.59 28.73
C GLN A 147 10.11 -5.78 29.53
N PHE A 148 8.81 -6.08 29.39
CA PHE A 148 8.19 -7.24 30.01
C PHE A 148 8.73 -8.55 29.43
N LYS A 149 8.78 -8.72 28.09
CA LYS A 149 9.37 -9.90 27.45
C LYS A 149 10.83 -10.11 27.88
N THR A 150 11.61 -9.03 27.95
CA THR A 150 13.00 -9.07 28.45
C THR A 150 13.06 -9.51 29.91
N ALA A 151 12.13 -9.04 30.75
CA ALA A 151 12.03 -9.46 32.15
C ALA A 151 11.62 -10.93 32.30
N VAL A 152 10.71 -11.44 31.45
CA VAL A 152 10.33 -12.85 31.41
C VAL A 152 11.51 -13.72 30.97
N LYS A 153 12.24 -13.33 29.90
CA LYS A 153 13.46 -14.03 29.46
C LYS A 153 14.50 -14.12 30.58
N ARG A 154 14.69 -13.01 31.30
CA ARG A 154 15.53 -12.97 32.49
C ARG A 154 15.06 -13.93 33.58
N GLN A 155 13.75 -14.02 33.83
CA GLN A 155 13.21 -14.95 34.82
C GLN A 155 13.37 -16.42 34.37
N LYS A 156 13.22 -16.71 33.08
CA LYS A 156 13.50 -18.02 32.50
C LYS A 156 14.95 -18.45 32.75
N ALA A 157 15.90 -17.56 32.43
CA ALA A 157 17.32 -17.80 32.69
C ALA A 157 17.58 -18.04 34.18
N ARG A 158 17.01 -17.24 35.07
CA ARG A 158 17.12 -17.44 36.52
C ARG A 158 16.52 -18.76 36.99
N CYS A 159 15.39 -19.17 36.41
CA CYS A 159 14.75 -20.44 36.72
C CYS A 159 15.67 -21.60 36.31
N GLU A 160 16.21 -21.59 35.10
CA GLU A 160 17.15 -22.63 34.63
C GLU A 160 18.45 -22.64 35.43
N ILE A 161 18.98 -21.48 35.81
CA ILE A 161 20.13 -21.40 36.72
C ILE A 161 19.79 -22.06 38.06
N LYS A 162 18.62 -21.78 38.65
CA LYS A 162 18.20 -22.44 39.90
C LYS A 162 18.03 -23.94 39.73
N ILE A 163 17.47 -24.40 38.61
CA ILE A 163 17.35 -25.83 38.29
C ILE A 163 18.72 -26.51 38.25
N LEU A 164 19.72 -25.86 37.65
CA LEU A 164 21.09 -26.35 37.59
C LEU A 164 21.68 -26.57 38.99
N TYR A 165 21.48 -25.63 39.92
CA TYR A 165 21.84 -25.82 41.33
C TYR A 165 20.99 -26.90 42.03
N LEU A 166 19.66 -26.90 41.84
CA LEU A 166 18.75 -27.86 42.46
C LEU A 166 19.13 -29.31 42.09
N LYS A 167 19.50 -29.56 40.83
CA LYS A 167 20.02 -30.86 40.37
C LYS A 167 21.21 -31.33 41.20
N LYS A 168 22.20 -30.45 41.42
CA LYS A 168 23.38 -30.77 42.22
C LYS A 168 23.10 -30.88 43.72
N LEU A 169 22.04 -30.24 44.20
CA LEU A 169 21.58 -30.36 45.58
C LEU A 169 20.71 -31.60 45.84
N GLY A 170 20.51 -32.46 44.82
CA GLY A 170 19.80 -33.72 44.94
C GLY A 170 18.31 -33.65 44.59
N ALA A 171 17.85 -32.61 43.89
CA ALA A 171 16.48 -32.55 43.41
C ALA A 171 16.20 -33.64 42.37
N SER A 172 15.07 -34.32 42.53
CA SER A 172 14.63 -35.36 41.61
C SER A 172 14.26 -34.79 40.25
N ASN A 173 14.40 -35.60 39.19
CA ASN A 173 13.98 -35.20 37.84
C ASN A 173 12.48 -34.85 37.77
N ALA A 174 11.64 -35.47 38.59
CA ALA A 174 10.21 -35.16 38.69
C ALA A 174 9.97 -33.73 39.21
N GLU A 175 10.66 -33.33 40.28
CA GLU A 175 10.57 -31.97 40.83
C GLU A 175 11.06 -30.90 39.85
N ILE A 176 12.15 -31.18 39.14
CA ILE A 176 12.70 -30.27 38.13
C ILE A 176 11.74 -30.12 36.95
N ASN A 177 11.16 -31.23 36.48
CA ASN A 177 10.19 -31.20 35.39
C ASN A 177 8.93 -30.43 35.80
N ALA A 178 8.42 -30.64 37.02
CA ALA A 178 7.29 -29.87 37.54
C ALA A 178 7.58 -28.36 37.59
N LEU A 179 8.80 -27.95 37.99
CA LEU A 179 9.20 -26.55 37.97
C LEU A 179 9.27 -25.98 36.55
N ARG A 180 9.90 -26.69 35.61
CA ARG A 180 9.98 -26.27 34.20
C ARG A 180 8.60 -26.19 33.55
N GLU A 181 7.76 -27.16 33.82
CA GLU A 181 6.42 -27.24 33.28
C GLU A 181 5.54 -26.11 33.83
N SER A 182 5.60 -25.81 35.13
CA SER A 182 4.88 -24.67 35.70
C SER A 182 5.34 -23.32 35.11
N PHE A 183 6.63 -23.17 34.81
CA PHE A 183 7.13 -21.99 34.10
C PHE A 183 6.62 -21.92 32.66
N LYS A 184 6.70 -23.03 31.90
CA LYS A 184 6.20 -23.11 30.52
C LYS A 184 4.70 -22.81 30.43
N LYS A 185 3.89 -23.39 31.33
CA LYS A 185 2.47 -23.11 31.46
C LYS A 185 2.21 -21.62 31.69
N TRP A 186 2.97 -21.00 32.59
CA TRP A 186 2.87 -19.54 32.80
C TRP A 186 3.24 -18.73 31.54
N GLU A 187 4.32 -19.10 30.86
CA GLU A 187 4.79 -18.45 29.63
C GLU A 187 3.72 -18.52 28.52
N ILE A 188 3.30 -19.73 28.15
CA ILE A 188 2.34 -19.97 27.07
C ILE A 188 0.98 -19.34 27.37
N ILE A 189 0.42 -19.56 28.57
CA ILE A 189 -0.90 -19.01 28.93
C ILE A 189 -0.89 -17.48 28.96
N SER A 190 0.23 -16.86 29.33
CA SER A 190 0.34 -15.40 29.33
C SER A 190 0.39 -14.80 27.93
N GLU A 191 0.82 -15.56 26.92
CA GLU A 191 0.97 -15.11 25.53
C GLU A 191 -0.21 -15.53 24.64
N GLU A 192 -0.60 -16.81 24.68
CA GLU A 192 -1.58 -17.40 23.76
C GLU A 192 -3.03 -17.15 24.16
N LEU A 193 -3.37 -17.15 25.45
CA LEU A 193 -4.77 -16.97 25.88
C LEU A 193 -5.37 -15.63 25.40
N PRO A 194 -4.65 -14.49 25.52
CA PRO A 194 -5.08 -13.24 24.90
C PRO A 194 -5.15 -13.30 23.36
N HIS A 195 -4.30 -14.10 22.70
CA HIS A 195 -4.33 -14.28 21.25
C HIS A 195 -5.62 -15.00 20.82
N HIS A 196 -5.92 -16.16 21.40
CA HIS A 196 -7.15 -16.93 21.11
C HIS A 196 -8.43 -16.15 21.41
N LEU A 197 -8.47 -15.37 22.50
CA LEU A 197 -9.58 -14.45 22.79
C LEU A 197 -9.80 -13.45 21.65
N ASN A 198 -8.72 -12.85 21.14
CA ASN A 198 -8.81 -11.92 20.01
C ASN A 198 -9.24 -12.62 18.72
N LYS A 199 -8.76 -13.84 18.45
CA LYS A 199 -9.13 -14.67 17.29
C LYS A 199 -10.63 -14.98 17.31
N ARG A 200 -11.17 -15.42 18.45
CA ARG A 200 -12.62 -15.64 18.62
C ARG A 200 -13.41 -14.36 18.40
N TYR A 201 -13.00 -13.25 19.03
CA TYR A 201 -13.65 -11.95 18.84
C TYR A 201 -13.69 -11.52 17.36
N ALA A 202 -12.59 -11.72 16.63
CA ALA A 202 -12.48 -11.38 15.21
C ALA A 202 -13.49 -12.15 14.33
N HIS A 203 -13.72 -13.43 14.61
CA HIS A 203 -14.77 -14.20 13.93
C HIS A 203 -16.17 -13.68 14.26
N LEU A 204 -16.45 -13.40 15.54
CA LEU A 204 -17.78 -12.94 15.97
C LEU A 204 -18.15 -11.57 15.39
N VAL A 205 -17.16 -10.70 15.16
CA VAL A 205 -17.37 -9.32 14.69
C VAL A 205 -17.44 -9.20 13.16
N GLU A 206 -17.13 -10.27 12.42
CA GLU A 206 -16.95 -10.25 10.97
C GLU A 206 -18.18 -9.75 10.20
N GLU A 207 -19.35 -10.35 10.44
CA GLU A 207 -20.59 -9.98 9.74
C GLU A 207 -21.06 -8.56 10.08
N TYR A 208 -20.97 -8.17 11.36
CA TYR A 208 -21.30 -6.81 11.81
C TYR A 208 -20.48 -5.76 11.09
N GLU A 209 -19.16 -5.95 11.03
CA GLU A 209 -18.26 -4.99 10.41
C GLU A 209 -18.38 -4.97 8.89
N LYS A 210 -18.65 -6.12 8.26
CA LYS A 210 -18.94 -6.18 6.81
C LYS A 210 -20.16 -5.30 6.50
N ALA A 211 -21.24 -5.48 7.26
CA ALA A 211 -22.46 -4.69 7.07
C ALA A 211 -22.25 -3.18 7.38
N HIS A 212 -21.49 -2.85 8.42
CA HIS A 212 -21.12 -1.46 8.76
C HIS A 212 -20.31 -0.79 7.64
N THR A 213 -19.36 -1.53 7.08
CA THR A 213 -18.51 -1.09 5.97
C THR A 213 -19.33 -0.82 4.71
N GLU A 214 -20.21 -1.74 4.31
CA GLU A 214 -21.08 -1.57 3.16
C GLU A 214 -22.03 -0.36 3.31
N TYR A 215 -22.55 -0.13 4.51
CA TYR A 215 -23.37 1.05 4.81
C TYR A 215 -22.59 2.37 4.68
N LYS A 216 -21.40 2.45 5.28
CA LYS A 216 -20.54 3.64 5.14
C LYS A 216 -20.16 3.90 3.68
N LEU A 217 -19.82 2.85 2.93
CA LEU A 217 -19.45 2.94 1.53
C LEU A 217 -20.56 3.52 0.65
N ALA A 218 -21.82 3.11 0.88
CA ALA A 218 -22.95 3.68 0.16
C ALA A 218 -23.03 5.21 0.32
N THR A 219 -22.73 5.71 1.52
CA THR A 219 -22.74 7.17 1.79
C THR A 219 -21.55 7.88 1.14
N VAL A 220 -20.37 7.28 1.21
CA VAL A 220 -19.13 7.87 0.66
C VAL A 220 -19.14 7.89 -0.87
N HIS A 221 -19.61 6.83 -1.52
CA HIS A 221 -19.69 6.76 -2.97
C HIS A 221 -20.68 7.78 -3.56
N GLU A 222 -21.79 8.03 -2.87
CA GLU A 222 -22.72 9.11 -3.22
C GLU A 222 -21.99 10.46 -3.26
N THR A 223 -21.32 10.82 -2.16
CA THR A 223 -20.58 12.08 -2.07
C THR A 223 -19.47 12.18 -3.11
N SER A 224 -18.76 11.08 -3.35
CA SER A 224 -17.67 11.00 -4.33
C SER A 224 -18.16 11.21 -5.76
N GLN A 225 -19.26 10.55 -6.17
CA GLN A 225 -19.84 10.73 -7.51
C GLN A 225 -20.36 12.15 -7.73
N ILE A 226 -20.98 12.77 -6.71
CA ILE A 226 -21.42 14.16 -6.79
C ILE A 226 -20.23 15.12 -6.91
N SER A 227 -19.16 14.89 -6.14
CA SER A 227 -17.93 15.68 -6.20
C SER A 227 -17.26 15.59 -7.58
N LEU A 228 -17.13 14.38 -8.15
CA LEU A 228 -16.58 14.16 -9.48
C LEU A 228 -17.43 14.83 -10.56
N LEU A 229 -18.75 14.68 -10.49
CA LEU A 229 -19.69 15.36 -11.37
C LEU A 229 -19.52 16.89 -11.31
N THR A 230 -19.34 17.45 -10.10
CA THR A 230 -19.11 18.88 -9.90
C THR A 230 -17.82 19.35 -10.55
N LYS A 231 -16.70 18.63 -10.37
CA LYS A 231 -15.41 18.94 -11.01
C LYS A 231 -15.49 18.88 -12.53
N ASN A 232 -16.19 17.89 -13.08
CA ASN A 232 -16.40 17.77 -14.53
C ASN A 232 -17.18 18.96 -15.09
N VAL A 233 -18.20 19.44 -14.37
CA VAL A 233 -18.96 20.63 -14.78
C VAL A 233 -18.11 21.90 -14.71
N LEU A 234 -17.31 22.08 -13.66
CA LEU A 234 -16.42 23.24 -13.54
C LEU A 234 -15.37 23.29 -14.64
N SER A 235 -14.68 22.16 -14.88
CA SER A 235 -13.70 22.04 -15.97
C SER A 235 -14.32 22.23 -17.36
N THR A 236 -15.53 21.69 -17.58
CA THR A 236 -16.27 21.93 -18.83
C THR A 236 -16.59 23.41 -19.02
N ASN A 237 -17.04 24.11 -17.97
CA ASN A 237 -17.31 25.55 -18.04
C ASN A 237 -16.04 26.38 -18.31
N GLU A 238 -14.91 26.01 -17.72
CA GLU A 238 -13.61 26.63 -17.99
C GLU A 238 -13.18 26.41 -19.44
N LYS A 239 -13.35 25.18 -19.95
CA LYS A 239 -13.07 24.87 -21.35
C LYS A 239 -13.97 25.67 -22.30
N LEU A 240 -15.28 25.74 -22.04
CA LEU A 240 -16.20 26.56 -22.82
C LEU A 240 -15.80 28.05 -22.84
N ASN A 241 -15.34 28.60 -21.70
CA ASN A 241 -14.81 29.96 -21.65
C ASN A 241 -13.59 30.15 -22.57
N LYS A 242 -12.66 29.19 -22.52
CA LYS A 242 -11.43 29.22 -23.32
C LYS A 242 -11.75 29.11 -24.81
N ASP A 243 -12.55 28.11 -25.19
CA ASP A 243 -12.98 27.85 -26.56
C ASP A 243 -13.72 29.08 -27.15
N SER A 244 -14.60 29.71 -26.37
CA SER A 244 -15.29 30.94 -26.76
C SER A 244 -14.31 32.10 -27.02
N ARG A 245 -13.33 32.31 -26.14
CA ARG A 245 -12.28 33.35 -26.34
C ARG A 245 -11.46 33.08 -27.60
N GLU A 246 -11.07 31.84 -27.83
CA GLU A 246 -10.31 31.44 -29.02
C GLU A 246 -11.13 31.60 -30.31
N LYS A 247 -12.40 31.16 -30.31
CA LYS A 247 -13.34 31.38 -31.43
C LYS A 247 -13.48 32.87 -31.74
N ILE A 248 -13.70 33.72 -30.72
CA ILE A 248 -13.83 35.17 -30.88
C ILE A 248 -12.54 35.80 -31.45
N ALA A 249 -11.36 35.36 -30.99
CA ALA A 249 -10.09 35.85 -31.51
C ALA A 249 -9.92 35.52 -33.00
N LYS A 250 -10.15 34.25 -33.38
CA LYS A 250 -10.10 33.81 -34.80
C LYS A 250 -11.10 34.56 -35.68
N ILE A 251 -12.32 34.79 -35.19
CA ILE A 251 -13.33 35.57 -35.92
C ILE A 251 -12.87 37.00 -36.16
N LYS A 252 -12.28 37.66 -35.15
CA LYS A 252 -11.76 39.03 -35.30
C LYS A 252 -10.59 39.10 -36.28
N GLU A 253 -9.66 38.16 -36.19
CA GLU A 253 -8.50 38.07 -37.08
C GLU A 253 -8.94 37.86 -38.53
N LYS A 254 -9.80 36.85 -38.78
CA LYS A 254 -10.36 36.58 -40.10
C LYS A 254 -11.14 37.80 -40.65
N TYR A 255 -12.01 38.40 -39.84
CA TYR A 255 -12.78 39.58 -40.26
C TYR A 255 -11.88 40.75 -40.68
N ASN A 256 -10.83 41.03 -39.90
CA ASN A 256 -9.88 42.11 -40.23
C ASN A 256 -9.07 41.79 -41.49
N LEU A 257 -8.67 40.54 -41.69
CA LEU A 257 -7.97 40.08 -42.89
C LEU A 257 -8.87 40.20 -44.13
N ASP A 258 -10.12 39.74 -44.04
CA ASP A 258 -11.11 39.83 -45.12
C ASP A 258 -11.41 41.31 -45.44
N GLN A 259 -11.44 42.19 -44.43
CA GLN A 259 -11.59 43.63 -44.60
C GLN A 259 -10.40 44.25 -45.35
N GLN A 260 -9.18 43.88 -45.00
CA GLN A 260 -7.96 44.38 -45.66
C GLN A 260 -7.85 43.92 -47.11
N ASN A 261 -8.35 42.72 -47.42
CA ASN A 261 -8.29 42.13 -48.75
C ASN A 261 -9.53 42.41 -49.63
N ASN A 262 -10.47 43.26 -49.17
CA ASN A 262 -11.75 43.53 -49.83
C ASN A 262 -12.59 42.26 -50.12
N LEU A 263 -12.50 41.26 -49.25
CA LEU A 263 -13.24 39.99 -49.35
C LEU A 263 -14.53 39.98 -48.52
N LEU A 264 -14.88 41.09 -47.85
CA LEU A 264 -16.14 41.22 -47.14
C LEU A 264 -17.30 41.42 -48.12
N SER A 265 -18.39 40.70 -47.91
CA SER A 265 -19.64 40.87 -48.67
C SER A 265 -20.19 42.30 -48.56
N GLU A 266 -20.63 42.90 -49.67
CA GLU A 266 -21.13 44.29 -49.73
C GLU A 266 -22.38 44.55 -48.86
N ASN A 267 -23.15 43.51 -48.52
CA ASN A 267 -24.40 43.60 -47.74
C ASN A 267 -24.36 42.72 -46.48
N LEU A 268 -23.50 43.06 -45.51
CA LEU A 268 -23.50 42.42 -44.20
C LEU A 268 -24.82 42.68 -43.46
N LYS A 269 -25.44 41.63 -42.93
CA LYS A 269 -26.74 41.70 -42.23
C LYS A 269 -26.56 41.70 -40.71
N GLU A 270 -27.53 42.27 -40.01
CA GLU A 270 -27.69 42.04 -38.57
C GLU A 270 -28.39 40.69 -38.35
N SER A 271 -28.09 39.98 -37.25
CA SER A 271 -28.71 38.68 -37.01
C SER A 271 -30.16 38.84 -36.54
N GLU A 272 -31.10 38.25 -37.27
CA GLU A 272 -32.53 38.21 -36.93
C GLU A 272 -32.79 37.40 -35.65
N ILE A 273 -32.06 36.29 -35.46
CA ILE A 273 -32.14 35.45 -34.27
C ILE A 273 -31.72 36.23 -33.01
N LEU A 274 -30.72 37.11 -33.12
CA LEU A 274 -30.30 37.96 -32.00
C LEU A 274 -31.30 39.06 -31.63
N LYS A 275 -32.21 39.46 -32.55
CA LYS A 275 -33.25 40.46 -32.29
C LYS A 275 -34.45 39.89 -31.52
N ASN A 276 -34.76 38.61 -31.73
CA ASN A 276 -35.92 37.93 -31.18
C ASN A 276 -35.55 36.82 -30.16
N ILE A 277 -34.45 36.98 -29.40
CA ILE A 277 -34.06 35.98 -28.40
C ILE A 277 -35.09 35.95 -27.27
N ASP A 278 -35.75 34.82 -27.09
CA ASP A 278 -36.63 34.59 -25.95
C ASP A 278 -35.83 34.64 -24.63
N SER A 279 -36.31 35.45 -23.69
CA SER A 279 -35.75 35.62 -22.35
C SER A 279 -35.49 34.29 -21.62
N LYS A 280 -36.24 33.22 -21.95
CA LYS A 280 -36.05 31.89 -21.38
C LYS A 280 -34.63 31.36 -21.62
N TYR A 281 -33.98 31.65 -22.74
CA TYR A 281 -32.64 31.16 -23.08
C TYR A 281 -31.50 31.96 -22.42
N LEU A 282 -31.82 33.05 -21.73
CA LEU A 282 -30.84 34.00 -21.21
C LEU A 282 -30.52 33.81 -19.73
N SER A 283 -31.29 33.05 -18.97
CA SER A 283 -31.05 32.86 -17.54
C SER A 283 -31.48 31.49 -17.06
N TYR A 284 -30.84 31.04 -15.98
CA TYR A 284 -31.26 29.84 -15.29
C TYR A 284 -32.60 30.09 -14.60
N LYS A 285 -33.55 29.17 -14.82
CA LYS A 285 -34.83 29.12 -14.09
C LYS A 285 -34.90 27.80 -13.31
N SER A 286 -35.30 27.89 -12.04
CA SER A 286 -35.63 26.70 -11.26
C SER A 286 -36.96 26.15 -11.76
N ILE A 287 -36.95 24.91 -12.23
CA ILE A 287 -38.12 24.21 -12.78
C ILE A 287 -38.28 22.85 -12.09
N PRO A 288 -39.50 22.26 -12.11
CA PRO A 288 -39.73 20.88 -11.66
C PRO A 288 -38.81 19.89 -12.38
N TYR A 289 -38.47 18.78 -11.71
CA TYR A 289 -37.52 17.81 -12.25
C TYR A 289 -38.02 17.16 -13.55
N GLU A 290 -39.33 16.91 -13.62
CA GLU A 290 -40.01 16.29 -14.75
C GLU A 290 -39.85 17.13 -16.02
N GLU A 291 -39.71 18.45 -15.89
CA GLU A 291 -39.57 19.40 -16.99
C GLU A 291 -38.12 19.59 -17.45
N ILE A 292 -37.12 19.11 -16.68
CA ILE A 292 -35.70 19.31 -17.01
C ILE A 292 -35.33 18.63 -18.33
N SER A 293 -35.83 17.42 -18.59
CA SER A 293 -35.55 16.69 -19.84
C SER A 293 -36.02 17.51 -21.05
N THR A 294 -37.28 17.97 -21.02
CA THR A 294 -37.85 18.84 -22.05
C THR A 294 -37.03 20.12 -22.21
N ARG A 295 -36.64 20.76 -21.10
CA ARG A 295 -35.82 21.98 -21.14
C ARG A 295 -34.45 21.75 -21.75
N THR A 296 -33.81 20.61 -21.48
CA THR A 296 -32.51 20.27 -22.08
C THR A 296 -32.64 20.00 -23.58
N ALA A 297 -33.73 19.37 -24.03
CA ALA A 297 -34.02 19.15 -25.44
C ALA A 297 -34.23 20.49 -26.18
N GLU A 298 -35.00 21.42 -25.59
CA GLU A 298 -35.16 22.78 -26.13
C GLU A 298 -33.83 23.52 -26.27
N LEU A 299 -32.96 23.44 -25.25
CA LEU A 299 -31.64 24.08 -25.28
C LEU A 299 -30.72 23.44 -26.32
N ASN A 300 -30.75 22.12 -26.49
CA ASN A 300 -29.98 21.43 -27.53
C ASN A 300 -30.44 21.84 -28.94
N ASN A 301 -31.75 21.91 -29.16
CA ASN A 301 -32.30 22.36 -30.45
C ASN A 301 -31.89 23.81 -30.73
N PHE A 302 -31.94 24.69 -29.72
CA PHE A 302 -31.48 26.07 -29.89
C PHE A 302 -29.97 26.17 -30.17
N VAL A 303 -29.14 25.32 -29.57
CA VAL A 303 -27.71 25.24 -29.93
C VAL A 303 -27.53 24.77 -31.38
N ALA A 304 -28.30 23.79 -31.84
CA ALA A 304 -28.25 23.34 -33.23
C ALA A 304 -28.66 24.45 -34.20
N GLU A 305 -29.70 25.23 -33.88
CA GLU A 305 -30.08 26.42 -34.63
C GLU A 305 -28.95 27.45 -34.70
N LEU A 306 -28.26 27.72 -33.58
CA LEU A 306 -27.10 28.64 -33.55
C LEU A 306 -25.94 28.15 -34.43
N LEU A 307 -25.72 26.83 -34.54
CA LEU A 307 -24.66 26.24 -35.36
C LEU A 307 -24.97 26.31 -36.87
N GLN A 308 -26.25 26.42 -37.26
CA GLN A 308 -26.66 26.56 -38.65
C GLN A 308 -26.53 27.99 -39.17
N ILE A 309 -26.25 28.97 -38.31
CA ILE A 309 -26.09 30.37 -38.69
C ILE A 309 -24.82 30.52 -39.54
N ASN A 310 -24.95 31.06 -40.75
CA ASN A 310 -23.81 31.52 -41.52
C ASN A 310 -23.23 32.80 -40.90
N ILE A 311 -22.24 32.64 -40.01
CA ILE A 311 -21.62 33.75 -39.27
C ILE A 311 -20.91 34.73 -40.22
N GLU A 312 -20.54 34.31 -41.43
CA GLU A 312 -19.80 35.12 -42.41
C GLU A 312 -20.64 36.23 -43.06
N GLU A 313 -21.97 36.10 -43.04
CA GLU A 313 -22.88 37.13 -43.57
C GLU A 313 -23.22 38.22 -42.53
N LEU A 314 -22.74 38.07 -41.29
CA LEU A 314 -23.09 38.95 -40.17
C LEU A 314 -22.06 40.06 -39.92
N VAL A 315 -22.51 41.18 -39.37
CA VAL A 315 -21.63 42.24 -38.83
C VAL A 315 -20.81 41.69 -37.65
N LEU A 316 -19.54 42.11 -37.50
CA LEU A 316 -18.61 41.63 -36.46
C LEU A 316 -19.20 41.63 -35.04
N LYS A 317 -19.98 42.66 -34.69
CA LYS A 317 -20.66 42.76 -33.39
C LYS A 317 -21.59 41.58 -33.12
N ASP A 318 -22.33 41.16 -34.15
CA ASP A 318 -23.30 40.07 -34.04
C ASP A 318 -22.61 38.70 -34.15
N ARG A 319 -21.52 38.56 -34.92
CA ARG A 319 -20.66 37.36 -34.90
C ARG A 319 -20.19 37.02 -33.48
N ILE A 320 -19.70 38.03 -32.76
CA ILE A 320 -19.21 37.88 -31.37
C ILE A 320 -20.37 37.56 -30.42
N LYS A 321 -21.54 38.17 -30.60
CA LYS A 321 -22.72 37.89 -29.76
C LYS A 321 -23.24 36.46 -29.96
N VAL A 322 -23.24 35.92 -31.18
CA VAL A 322 -23.65 34.53 -31.45
C VAL A 322 -22.77 33.56 -30.65
N VAL A 323 -21.44 33.73 -30.69
CA VAL A 323 -20.50 32.88 -29.93
C VAL A 323 -20.71 33.02 -28.41
N LYS A 324 -20.94 34.24 -27.90
CA LYS A 324 -21.24 34.46 -26.48
C LYS A 324 -22.58 33.86 -26.06
N LEU A 325 -23.57 33.87 -26.95
CA LEU A 325 -24.87 33.27 -26.72
C LEU A 325 -24.76 31.73 -26.70
N GLU A 326 -24.03 31.15 -27.66
CA GLU A 326 -23.69 29.72 -27.70
C GLU A 326 -23.03 29.28 -26.39
N GLU A 327 -21.98 29.97 -25.94
CA GLU A 327 -21.29 29.72 -24.66
C GLU A 327 -22.28 29.74 -23.48
N LYS A 328 -23.16 30.74 -23.43
CA LYS A 328 -24.12 30.92 -22.35
C LYS A 328 -25.17 29.81 -22.32
N VAL A 329 -25.69 29.42 -23.48
CA VAL A 329 -26.67 28.33 -23.62
C VAL A 329 -26.03 26.99 -23.26
N LEU A 330 -24.80 26.71 -23.71
CA LEU A 330 -24.05 25.50 -23.36
C LEU A 330 -23.78 25.39 -21.85
N LYS A 331 -23.49 26.51 -21.17
CA LYS A 331 -23.36 26.55 -19.70
C LYS A 331 -24.69 26.26 -19.00
N LEU A 332 -25.80 26.81 -19.49
CA LEU A 332 -27.14 26.52 -18.97
C LEU A 332 -27.51 25.05 -19.15
N LEU A 333 -27.25 24.49 -20.34
CA LEU A 333 -27.42 23.08 -20.64
C LEU A 333 -26.62 22.20 -19.68
N THR A 334 -25.34 22.53 -19.47
CA THR A 334 -24.46 21.83 -18.52
C THR A 334 -25.01 21.87 -17.10
N ARG A 335 -25.58 23.01 -16.67
CA ARG A 335 -26.23 23.15 -15.35
C ARG A 335 -27.49 22.30 -15.20
N TYR A 336 -28.36 22.23 -16.21
CA TYR A 336 -29.55 21.38 -16.17
C TYR A 336 -29.19 19.89 -16.17
N LYS A 337 -28.23 19.47 -17.03
CA LYS A 337 -27.69 18.10 -17.04
C LYS A 337 -27.06 17.71 -15.70
N PHE A 338 -26.37 18.65 -15.03
CA PHE A 338 -25.85 18.44 -13.68
C PHE A 338 -26.96 18.13 -12.67
N ILE A 339 -28.03 18.93 -12.66
CA ILE A 339 -29.17 18.72 -11.74
C ILE A 339 -29.80 17.34 -12.01
N GLN A 340 -29.96 16.99 -13.28
CA GLN A 340 -30.49 15.69 -13.69
C GLN A 340 -29.64 14.53 -13.17
N LYS A 341 -28.35 14.52 -13.52
CA LYS A 341 -27.40 13.47 -13.10
C LYS A 341 -27.23 13.40 -11.59
N ARG A 342 -27.24 14.54 -10.90
CA ARG A 342 -27.16 14.58 -9.43
C ARG A 342 -28.38 13.92 -8.78
N LYS A 343 -29.59 14.11 -9.32
CA LYS A 343 -30.80 13.45 -8.80
C LYS A 343 -30.76 11.94 -9.05
N GLU A 344 -30.35 11.51 -10.25
CA GLU A 344 -30.16 10.08 -10.57
C GLU A 344 -29.20 9.39 -9.57
N ILE A 345 -28.09 10.06 -9.22
CA ILE A 345 -27.15 9.57 -8.21
C ILE A 345 -27.82 9.52 -6.83
N TYR A 346 -28.50 10.59 -6.42
CA TYR A 346 -29.17 10.65 -5.12
C TYR A 346 -30.21 9.55 -4.95
N ASP A 347 -31.12 9.40 -5.91
CA ASP A 347 -32.20 8.40 -5.88
C ASP A 347 -31.62 6.98 -5.81
N LYS A 348 -30.56 6.70 -6.60
CA LYS A 348 -29.84 5.41 -6.58
C LYS A 348 -29.25 5.11 -5.20
N TYR A 349 -28.54 6.06 -4.60
CA TYR A 349 -27.87 5.85 -3.31
C TYR A 349 -28.82 5.97 -2.12
N GLU A 350 -29.97 6.64 -2.24
CA GLU A 350 -30.99 6.66 -1.20
C GLU A 350 -31.54 5.26 -0.93
N VAL A 351 -31.89 4.52 -1.98
CA VAL A 351 -32.35 3.12 -1.88
C VAL A 351 -31.25 2.24 -1.29
N LEU A 352 -30.04 2.32 -1.85
CA LEU A 352 -28.90 1.51 -1.40
C LEU A 352 -28.53 1.79 0.07
N LYS A 353 -28.51 3.06 0.50
CA LYS A 353 -28.22 3.42 1.89
C LYS A 353 -29.23 2.84 2.85
N LYS A 354 -30.54 2.87 2.52
CA LYS A 354 -31.60 2.29 3.37
C LYS A 354 -31.40 0.77 3.52
N GLU A 355 -31.21 0.06 2.41
CA GLU A 355 -30.98 -1.39 2.40
C GLU A 355 -29.73 -1.78 3.22
N LYS A 356 -28.61 -1.08 3.00
CA LYS A 356 -27.36 -1.33 3.74
C LYS A 356 -27.45 -0.94 5.21
N TYR A 357 -28.19 0.12 5.54
CA TYR A 357 -28.44 0.52 6.93
C TYR A 357 -29.24 -0.55 7.69
N GLU A 358 -30.29 -1.10 7.10
CA GLU A 358 -31.07 -2.18 7.70
C GLU A 358 -30.21 -3.43 7.95
N THR A 359 -29.42 -3.82 6.93
CA THR A 359 -28.46 -4.93 7.04
C THR A 359 -27.47 -4.69 8.19
N TYR A 360 -26.91 -3.48 8.29
CA TYR A 360 -26.02 -3.06 9.38
C TYR A 360 -26.70 -3.14 10.76
N GLN A 361 -27.92 -2.65 10.90
CA GLN A 361 -28.63 -2.68 12.18
C GLN A 361 -28.95 -4.10 12.63
N ASN A 362 -29.33 -4.97 11.69
CA ASN A 362 -29.58 -6.38 11.97
C ASN A 362 -28.29 -7.09 12.43
N ALA A 363 -27.19 -6.89 11.70
CA ALA A 363 -25.89 -7.44 12.06
C ALA A 363 -25.37 -6.89 13.40
N LYS A 364 -25.63 -5.61 13.72
CA LYS A 364 -25.28 -5.00 15.01
C LYS A 364 -26.04 -5.62 16.18
N LYS A 365 -27.35 -5.82 16.03
CA LYS A 365 -28.18 -6.48 17.05
C LYS A 365 -27.71 -7.91 17.26
N TYR A 366 -27.49 -8.64 16.17
CA TYR A 366 -26.96 -10.00 16.21
C TYR A 366 -25.62 -10.06 16.95
N PHE A 367 -24.64 -9.25 16.54
CA PHE A 367 -23.31 -9.20 17.18
C PHE A 367 -23.38 -8.82 18.67
N SER A 368 -24.20 -7.84 19.04
CA SER A 368 -24.36 -7.46 20.44
C SER A 368 -24.97 -8.58 21.29
N ASN A 369 -25.84 -9.41 20.70
CA ASN A 369 -26.40 -10.58 21.36
C ASN A 369 -25.34 -11.69 21.49
N VAL A 370 -24.66 -12.00 20.38
CA VAL A 370 -23.61 -13.02 20.33
C VAL A 370 -22.47 -12.74 21.31
N LEU A 371 -22.04 -11.49 21.49
CA LEU A 371 -21.04 -11.14 22.51
C LEU A 371 -21.46 -11.45 23.97
N LYS A 372 -22.78 -11.59 24.22
CA LYS A 372 -23.35 -11.91 25.53
C LYS A 372 -23.72 -13.39 25.67
N THR A 373 -23.92 -14.10 24.56
CA THR A 373 -24.39 -15.49 24.57
C THR A 373 -23.30 -16.49 24.15
N ASP A 374 -22.24 -16.05 23.46
CA ASP A 374 -21.14 -16.92 23.04
C ASP A 374 -20.32 -17.37 24.26
N GLU A 375 -20.63 -18.58 24.74
CA GLU A 375 -20.00 -19.15 25.93
C GLU A 375 -18.47 -19.25 25.80
N ALA A 376 -17.98 -19.60 24.60
CA ALA A 376 -16.56 -19.72 24.32
C ALA A 376 -15.82 -18.37 24.43
N TYR A 377 -16.38 -17.27 23.92
CA TYR A 377 -15.81 -15.94 24.07
C TYR A 377 -15.85 -15.47 25.53
N LEU A 378 -16.95 -15.71 26.24
CA LEU A 378 -17.09 -15.28 27.64
C LEU A 378 -16.14 -16.03 28.57
N SER A 379 -15.96 -17.34 28.38
CA SER A 379 -14.98 -18.14 29.12
C SER A 379 -13.56 -17.65 28.84
N LEU A 380 -13.16 -17.55 27.58
CA LEU A 380 -11.84 -17.04 27.17
C LEU A 380 -11.57 -15.64 27.73
N LYS A 381 -12.57 -14.76 27.77
CA LYS A 381 -12.44 -13.40 28.31
C LYS A 381 -12.14 -13.40 29.80
N LYS A 382 -12.83 -14.24 30.58
CA LYS A 382 -12.58 -14.41 32.01
C LYS A 382 -11.20 -15.04 32.25
N ASP A 383 -10.89 -16.07 31.48
CA ASP A 383 -9.69 -16.86 31.64
C ASP A 383 -8.42 -16.06 31.28
N ALA A 384 -8.45 -15.27 30.20
CA ALA A 384 -7.36 -14.38 29.77
C ALA A 384 -6.96 -13.34 30.83
N ILE A 385 -7.85 -13.03 31.78
CA ILE A 385 -7.54 -12.12 32.90
C ILE A 385 -7.04 -12.90 34.12
N LYS A 386 -7.68 -14.03 34.45
CA LYS A 386 -7.40 -14.79 35.69
C LYS A 386 -6.21 -15.74 35.54
N LEU A 387 -6.19 -16.59 34.52
CA LEU A 387 -5.27 -17.73 34.42
C LEU A 387 -3.79 -17.34 34.33
N PRO A 388 -3.38 -16.27 33.61
CA PRO A 388 -1.98 -15.82 33.62
C PRO A 388 -1.46 -15.49 35.02
N LEU A 389 -2.32 -14.93 35.88
CA LEU A 389 -1.96 -14.60 37.27
C LEU A 389 -1.88 -15.85 38.15
N VAL A 390 -2.80 -16.80 37.97
CA VAL A 390 -2.80 -18.07 38.69
C VAL A 390 -1.58 -18.91 38.30
N ALA A 391 -1.29 -19.06 37.00
CA ALA A 391 -0.13 -19.79 36.49
C ALA A 391 1.18 -19.22 37.04
N LYS A 392 1.31 -17.88 37.07
CA LYS A 392 2.47 -17.20 37.68
C LYS A 392 2.60 -17.51 39.17
N LYS A 393 1.49 -17.48 39.92
CA LYS A 393 1.49 -17.77 41.35
C LYS A 393 1.85 -19.22 41.62
N GLN A 394 1.34 -20.15 40.82
CA GLN A 394 1.69 -21.58 40.92
C GLN A 394 3.18 -21.81 40.69
N PHE A 395 3.75 -21.22 39.63
CA PHE A 395 5.20 -21.27 39.39
C PHE A 395 6.00 -20.75 40.59
N ILE A 396 5.60 -19.62 41.19
CA ILE A 396 6.26 -19.04 42.36
C ILE A 396 6.15 -19.98 43.58
N ASN A 397 5.02 -20.63 43.78
CA ASN A 397 4.80 -21.57 44.88
C ASN A 397 5.73 -22.79 44.76
N VAL A 398 5.72 -23.46 43.60
CA VAL A 398 6.60 -24.61 43.30
C VAL A 398 8.07 -24.22 43.49
N LEU A 399 8.46 -23.03 43.00
CA LEU A 399 9.82 -22.54 43.15
C LEU A 399 10.21 -22.32 44.62
N LYS A 400 9.32 -21.73 45.43
CA LYS A 400 9.56 -21.49 46.87
C LYS A 400 9.67 -22.78 47.65
N GLU A 401 8.83 -23.76 47.34
CA GLU A 401 8.84 -25.08 47.98
C GLU A 401 10.19 -25.76 47.78
N LEU A 402 10.67 -25.82 46.52
CA LEU A 402 11.98 -26.38 46.19
C LEU A 402 13.14 -25.56 46.79
N GLU A 403 13.05 -24.22 46.77
CA GLU A 403 14.06 -23.36 47.42
C GLU A 403 14.20 -23.65 48.91
N THR A 404 13.09 -23.96 49.59
CA THR A 404 13.04 -24.25 51.02
C THR A 404 13.54 -25.66 51.29
N LYS A 405 13.02 -26.65 50.56
CA LYS A 405 13.37 -28.07 50.69
C LYS A 405 14.88 -28.32 50.53
N TYR A 406 15.52 -27.66 49.56
CA TYR A 406 16.95 -27.86 49.26
C TYR A 406 17.86 -26.79 49.87
N ALA A 407 17.32 -25.88 50.69
CA ALA A 407 18.04 -24.76 51.27
C ALA A 407 18.87 -23.96 50.22
N LEU A 408 18.28 -23.77 49.03
CA LEU A 408 19.00 -23.29 47.85
C LEU A 408 19.67 -21.93 48.10
N LYS A 409 18.95 -20.99 48.71
CA LYS A 409 19.43 -19.63 48.96
C LYS A 409 20.61 -19.59 49.92
N SER A 410 20.56 -20.37 51.01
CA SER A 410 21.65 -20.40 51.98
C SER A 410 22.89 -21.05 51.38
N LYS A 411 22.75 -22.17 50.66
CA LYS A 411 23.89 -22.85 50.01
C LYS A 411 24.58 -21.99 48.94
N ILE A 412 23.82 -21.30 48.09
CA ILE A 412 24.41 -20.35 47.11
C ILE A 412 25.15 -19.21 47.83
N LEU A 413 24.66 -18.74 48.98
CA LEU A 413 25.30 -17.69 49.76
C LEU A 413 26.63 -18.16 50.38
N LEU A 414 26.66 -19.38 50.92
CA LEU A 414 27.86 -20.00 51.47
C LEU A 414 28.93 -20.21 50.38
N GLU A 415 28.52 -20.67 49.18
CA GLU A 415 29.44 -20.84 48.04
C GLU A 415 30.05 -19.49 47.61
N ARG A 416 29.24 -18.43 47.53
CA ARG A 416 29.72 -17.08 47.18
C ARG A 416 30.73 -16.52 48.20
N LYS A 417 30.57 -16.88 49.48
CA LYS A 417 31.51 -16.52 50.55
C LYS A 417 32.76 -17.42 50.58
N LYS A 418 32.83 -18.44 49.71
CA LYS A 418 33.88 -19.47 49.69
C LYS A 418 33.93 -20.32 50.98
N GLU A 419 32.81 -20.38 51.71
CA GLU A 419 32.67 -21.18 52.94
C GLU A 419 32.39 -22.66 52.62
N ILE A 420 31.96 -22.97 51.39
CA ILE A 420 31.84 -24.32 50.85
C ILE A 420 32.51 -24.44 49.47
N PRO A 421 32.95 -25.64 49.05
CA PRO A 421 33.39 -25.89 47.68
C PRO A 421 32.32 -25.56 46.65
N SER A 422 32.74 -25.29 45.41
CA SER A 422 31.79 -24.95 44.35
C SER A 422 30.81 -26.11 44.11
N ILE A 423 29.52 -25.78 44.10
CA ILE A 423 28.44 -26.77 43.95
C ILE A 423 28.39 -27.29 42.50
N LEU A 424 28.83 -26.45 41.56
CA LEU A 424 28.77 -26.69 40.13
C LEU A 424 30.12 -27.20 39.58
N ASP A 425 30.05 -28.18 38.68
CA ASP A 425 31.22 -28.70 37.97
C ASP A 425 31.63 -27.80 36.78
N LYS A 426 32.59 -28.24 35.97
CA LYS A 426 33.09 -27.45 34.82
C LYS A 426 32.02 -27.29 33.74
N GLU A 427 31.28 -28.35 33.41
CA GLU A 427 30.23 -28.33 32.39
C GLU A 427 29.06 -27.44 32.83
N ASP A 428 28.66 -27.53 34.09
CA ASP A 428 27.65 -26.67 34.70
C ASP A 428 28.06 -25.19 34.69
N LYS A 429 29.34 -24.90 34.87
CA LYS A 429 29.86 -23.52 34.81
C LYS A 429 29.78 -22.94 33.41
N GLU A 430 29.94 -23.76 32.37
CA GLU A 430 29.71 -23.36 30.99
C GLU A 430 28.23 -23.12 30.72
N ALA A 431 27.36 -24.03 31.15
CA ALA A 431 25.90 -23.85 31.06
C ALA A 431 25.42 -22.60 31.83
N LEU A 432 25.96 -22.38 33.03
CA LEU A 432 25.70 -21.17 33.83
C LEU A 432 26.14 -19.91 33.10
N LYS A 433 27.30 -19.93 32.43
CA LYS A 433 27.81 -18.80 31.64
C LYS A 433 26.89 -18.48 30.47
N GLU A 434 26.35 -19.49 29.80
CA GLU A 434 25.40 -19.32 28.71
C GLU A 434 24.06 -18.74 29.21
N LEU A 435 23.48 -19.34 30.25
CA LEU A 435 22.24 -18.85 30.87
C LEU A 435 22.38 -17.42 31.45
N SER A 436 23.56 -17.09 31.98
CA SER A 436 23.85 -15.76 32.54
C SER A 436 23.85 -14.66 31.49
N LYS A 437 23.97 -14.97 30.19
CA LYS A 437 23.82 -13.98 29.11
C LYS A 437 22.42 -13.35 29.11
N ASP A 438 21.41 -14.09 29.58
CA ASP A 438 20.02 -13.65 29.67
C ASP A 438 19.63 -13.15 31.08
N ASP A 439 20.38 -13.46 32.15
CA ASP A 439 20.21 -12.82 33.48
C ASP A 439 20.90 -11.46 33.59
N ILE A 440 20.52 -10.54 32.70
CA ILE A 440 21.09 -9.19 32.64
C ILE A 440 20.10 -8.12 33.11
N SER A 441 20.64 -6.98 33.57
CA SER A 441 19.79 -5.83 33.88
C SER A 441 19.14 -5.27 32.62
N LEU A 442 17.99 -4.61 32.76
CA LEU A 442 17.32 -3.98 31.62
C LEU A 442 18.23 -2.99 30.88
N LYS A 443 19.06 -2.24 31.62
CA LYS A 443 20.05 -1.31 31.03
C LYS A 443 21.06 -2.05 30.15
N LYS A 444 21.53 -3.23 30.59
CA LYS A 444 22.47 -4.05 29.82
C LYS A 444 21.78 -4.72 28.63
N ALA A 445 20.53 -5.18 28.78
CA ALA A 445 19.75 -5.72 27.66
C ALA A 445 19.54 -4.68 26.54
N ILE A 446 19.15 -3.45 26.90
CA ILE A 446 19.05 -2.33 25.93
C ILE A 446 20.39 -2.11 25.23
N HIS A 447 21.49 -2.09 25.97
CA HIS A 447 22.81 -1.90 25.39
C HIS A 447 23.18 -3.03 24.42
N ASN A 448 22.91 -4.28 24.77
CA ASN A 448 23.18 -5.43 23.92
C ASN A 448 22.37 -5.37 22.62
N GLU A 449 21.06 -5.07 22.68
CA GLU A 449 20.22 -4.91 21.47
C GLU A 449 20.70 -3.75 20.58
N VAL A 450 21.05 -2.60 21.19
CA VAL A 450 21.58 -1.46 20.43
C VAL A 450 22.90 -1.83 19.75
N MET A 451 23.79 -2.54 20.44
CA MET A 451 25.06 -3.00 19.86
C MET A 451 24.86 -4.06 18.78
N GLU A 452 23.94 -5.01 18.98
CA GLU A 452 23.59 -6.03 17.97
C GLU A 452 23.16 -5.35 16.66
N VAL A 453 22.18 -4.45 16.76
CA VAL A 453 21.67 -3.71 15.59
C VAL A 453 22.74 -2.80 15.01
N ALA A 454 23.50 -2.10 15.84
CA ALA A 454 24.55 -1.20 15.37
C ALA A 454 25.66 -1.93 14.61
N ASN A 455 25.96 -3.18 14.97
CA ASN A 455 26.86 -4.05 14.21
C ASN A 455 26.24 -4.43 12.86
N ARG A 456 24.99 -4.92 12.85
CA ARG A 456 24.29 -5.33 11.61
C ARG A 456 24.17 -4.20 10.59
N VAL A 457 23.95 -2.97 11.06
CA VAL A 457 23.80 -1.79 10.20
C VAL A 457 25.11 -1.01 9.99
N GLU A 458 26.23 -1.51 10.55
CA GLU A 458 27.59 -0.97 10.43
C GLU A 458 27.77 0.48 10.94
N ILE A 459 27.09 0.86 12.03
CA ILE A 459 27.14 2.22 12.60
C ILE A 459 27.85 2.31 13.96
N VAL A 460 28.53 1.25 14.41
CA VAL A 460 29.19 1.20 15.73
C VAL A 460 30.11 2.41 15.97
N LYS A 461 30.92 2.76 14.96
CA LYS A 461 31.90 3.87 15.03
C LYS A 461 31.27 5.25 15.21
N ILE A 462 29.96 5.40 14.95
CA ILE A 462 29.25 6.67 15.01
C ILE A 462 28.21 6.75 16.13
N LEU A 463 28.12 5.75 17.01
CA LEU A 463 27.12 5.67 18.09
C LEU A 463 27.08 6.90 19.02
N GLN A 464 28.22 7.55 19.24
CA GLN A 464 28.32 8.74 20.10
C GLN A 464 28.07 10.06 19.36
N LYS A 465 28.02 10.04 18.01
CA LYS A 465 27.76 11.24 17.22
C LYS A 465 26.27 11.63 17.31
N LYS A 466 25.98 12.90 16.99
CA LYS A 466 24.61 13.40 16.80
C LYS A 466 24.23 13.31 15.31
N PRO A 467 22.94 13.19 14.95
CA PRO A 467 22.48 13.10 13.56
C PRO A 467 23.00 14.21 12.64
N THR A 468 23.15 15.44 13.14
CA THR A 468 23.66 16.59 12.38
C THR A 468 25.11 16.44 11.89
N ARG A 469 25.86 15.44 12.38
CA ARG A 469 27.25 15.15 12.00
C ARG A 469 27.38 13.90 11.11
N LEU A 470 26.28 13.42 10.53
CA LEU A 470 26.20 12.20 9.74
C LEU A 470 25.84 12.50 8.28
N SER A 471 26.38 11.71 7.35
CA SER A 471 25.92 11.70 5.95
C SER A 471 24.49 11.17 5.81
N GLY A 472 23.82 11.44 4.69
CA GLY A 472 22.46 10.95 4.42
C GLY A 472 22.34 9.42 4.55
N GLY A 473 23.26 8.67 3.94
CA GLY A 473 23.28 7.20 4.05
C GLY A 473 23.49 6.71 5.49
N GLN A 474 24.30 7.40 6.29
CA GLN A 474 24.45 7.10 7.72
C GLN A 474 23.18 7.42 8.50
N GLN A 475 22.52 8.55 8.25
CA GLN A 475 21.24 8.88 8.88
C GLN A 475 20.17 7.84 8.54
N GLN A 476 20.15 7.35 7.30
CA GLN A 476 19.26 6.27 6.87
C GLN A 476 19.53 4.97 7.64
N ARG A 477 20.80 4.57 7.77
CA ARG A 477 21.15 3.39 8.57
C ARG A 477 20.71 3.52 10.02
N VAL A 478 20.81 4.72 10.60
CA VAL A 478 20.34 5.00 11.97
C VAL A 478 18.80 4.97 12.07
N SER A 479 18.08 5.47 11.07
CA SER A 479 16.60 5.45 11.05
C SER A 479 16.08 4.01 10.97
N ILE A 480 16.68 3.18 10.11
CA ILE A 480 16.37 1.75 10.00
C ILE A 480 16.75 1.01 11.29
N ALA A 481 17.95 1.24 11.83
CA ALA A 481 18.38 0.67 13.10
C ALA A 481 17.36 0.92 14.22
N ARG A 482 16.85 2.16 14.29
CA ARG A 482 15.82 2.54 15.26
C ARG A 482 14.49 1.81 15.01
N ALA A 483 14.11 1.57 13.76
CA ALA A 483 12.88 0.84 13.43
C ALA A 483 12.99 -0.65 13.77
N ILE A 484 14.14 -1.29 13.53
CA ILE A 484 14.32 -2.74 13.69
C ILE A 484 14.77 -3.18 15.09
N VAL A 485 15.24 -2.26 15.95
CA VAL A 485 15.75 -2.62 17.30
C VAL A 485 14.73 -3.34 18.18
N LYS A 486 13.43 -3.14 17.93
CA LYS A 486 12.36 -3.83 18.63
C LYS A 486 12.05 -5.23 18.08
N LYS A 487 12.70 -5.63 16.99
CA LYS A 487 12.42 -6.85 16.22
C LYS A 487 10.92 -6.91 15.85
N PRO A 488 10.39 -5.89 15.15
CA PRO A 488 8.98 -5.85 14.80
C PRO A 488 8.63 -6.95 13.79
N GLU A 489 7.42 -7.50 13.87
CA GLU A 489 6.93 -8.50 12.89
C GLU A 489 6.68 -7.88 11.52
N ILE A 490 6.32 -6.60 11.49
CA ILE A 490 6.03 -5.81 10.30
C ILE A 490 6.88 -4.55 10.30
N LEU A 491 7.56 -4.30 9.17
CA LEU A 491 8.36 -3.12 8.91
C LEU A 491 7.79 -2.35 7.72
N LEU A 492 7.45 -1.08 7.93
CA LEU A 492 6.93 -0.19 6.91
C LEU A 492 8.01 0.82 6.54
N MET A 493 8.21 1.06 5.24
CA MET A 493 9.17 2.05 4.74
C MET A 493 8.52 2.95 3.69
N ASP A 494 8.49 4.26 3.95
CA ASP A 494 7.93 5.27 3.05
C ASP A 494 9.06 6.02 2.33
N GLU A 495 9.26 5.75 1.04
CA GLU A 495 10.31 6.33 0.19
C GLU A 495 11.68 6.49 0.88
N PRO A 496 12.22 5.43 1.52
CA PRO A 496 13.38 5.53 2.40
C PRO A 496 14.67 5.96 1.68
N LEU A 497 14.70 5.91 0.35
CA LEU A 497 15.89 6.17 -0.47
C LEU A 497 15.83 7.51 -1.23
N SER A 498 14.69 8.23 -1.17
CA SER A 498 14.47 9.43 -2.00
C SER A 498 15.49 10.54 -1.72
N ASN A 499 15.94 10.66 -0.48
CA ASN A 499 16.87 11.69 0.00
C ASN A 499 18.35 11.35 -0.22
N LEU A 500 18.65 10.22 -0.86
CA LEU A 500 20.02 9.76 -1.15
C LEU A 500 20.41 10.05 -2.61
N ASP A 501 21.70 10.19 -2.87
CA ASP A 501 22.28 10.24 -4.21
C ASP A 501 22.28 8.85 -4.86
N ALA A 502 22.38 8.80 -6.20
CA ALA A 502 22.25 7.57 -6.98
C ALA A 502 23.18 6.43 -6.51
N LYS A 503 24.45 6.73 -6.20
CA LYS A 503 25.41 5.70 -5.76
C LYS A 503 25.06 5.17 -4.37
N LEU A 504 24.70 6.03 -3.42
CA LEU A 504 24.26 5.56 -2.10
C LEU A 504 22.94 4.81 -2.19
N ARG A 505 22.01 5.16 -3.09
CA ARG A 505 20.75 4.43 -3.28
C ARG A 505 21.00 2.97 -3.62
N ILE A 506 21.85 2.67 -4.60
CA ILE A 506 22.15 1.29 -5.03
C ILE A 506 22.71 0.47 -3.86
N SER A 507 23.75 0.98 -3.20
CA SER A 507 24.37 0.26 -2.06
C SER A 507 23.42 0.09 -0.87
N THR A 508 22.62 1.12 -0.55
CA THR A 508 21.66 1.08 0.56
C THR A 508 20.50 0.13 0.24
N ARG A 509 20.09 0.05 -1.03
CA ARG A 509 19.06 -0.86 -1.51
C ARG A 509 19.45 -2.33 -1.31
N GLN A 510 20.65 -2.70 -1.75
CA GLN A 510 21.22 -4.04 -1.54
C GLN A 510 21.28 -4.38 -0.05
N TRP A 511 21.79 -3.44 0.75
CA TRP A 511 21.89 -3.58 2.19
C TRP A 511 20.53 -3.73 2.89
N ILE A 512 19.48 -3.00 2.47
CA ILE A 512 18.11 -3.19 2.99
C ILE A 512 17.62 -4.61 2.71
N ARG A 513 17.84 -5.12 1.49
CA ARG A 513 17.42 -6.47 1.10
C ARG A 513 18.13 -7.54 1.92
N GLU A 514 19.44 -7.42 2.12
CA GLU A 514 20.23 -8.33 2.96
C GLU A 514 19.72 -8.35 4.41
N ILE A 515 19.47 -7.17 4.99
CA ILE A 515 18.92 -7.09 6.35
C ILE A 515 17.55 -7.74 6.43
N GLN A 516 16.66 -7.42 5.49
CA GLN A 516 15.31 -7.97 5.49
C GLN A 516 15.33 -9.49 5.38
N GLN A 517 16.14 -10.05 4.49
CA GLN A 517 16.32 -11.50 4.35
C GLN A 517 16.94 -12.14 5.59
N SER A 518 17.95 -11.51 6.19
CA SER A 518 18.63 -12.04 7.38
C SER A 518 17.74 -12.07 8.62
N LEU A 519 16.74 -11.18 8.70
CA LEU A 519 15.82 -11.06 9.83
C LEU A 519 14.46 -11.72 9.58
N GLY A 520 14.11 -12.03 8.32
CA GLY A 520 12.81 -12.58 7.96
C GLY A 520 11.63 -11.66 8.28
N ILE A 521 11.85 -10.34 8.35
CA ILE A 521 10.80 -9.38 8.73
C ILE A 521 9.89 -9.10 7.53
N THR A 522 8.58 -9.21 7.74
CA THR A 522 7.58 -8.80 6.75
C THR A 522 7.72 -7.31 6.49
N THR A 523 8.03 -6.92 5.25
CA THR A 523 8.35 -5.54 4.93
C THR A 523 7.44 -4.98 3.85
N VAL A 524 6.86 -3.80 4.08
CA VAL A 524 6.14 -3.03 3.05
C VAL A 524 6.97 -1.82 2.69
N PHE A 525 7.35 -1.71 1.43
CA PHE A 525 8.21 -0.67 0.90
C PHE A 525 7.42 0.21 -0.08
N VAL A 526 7.48 1.53 0.04
CA VAL A 526 6.85 2.46 -0.92
C VAL A 526 7.92 3.14 -1.73
N THR A 527 7.73 3.18 -3.04
CA THR A 527 8.57 3.96 -3.95
C THR A 527 7.82 4.38 -5.20
N HIS A 528 8.31 5.44 -5.84
CA HIS A 528 7.94 5.82 -7.20
C HIS A 528 8.95 5.31 -8.23
N ASP A 529 10.10 4.79 -7.80
CA ASP A 529 11.18 4.29 -8.66
C ASP A 529 10.97 2.79 -8.95
N GLN A 530 10.79 2.45 -10.22
CA GLN A 530 10.64 1.08 -10.66
C GLN A 530 11.90 0.23 -10.48
N GLU A 531 13.11 0.80 -10.59
CA GLU A 531 14.34 0.03 -10.41
C GLU A 531 14.48 -0.42 -8.96
N GLU A 532 14.04 0.41 -8.02
CA GLU A 532 13.95 0.04 -6.61
C GLU A 532 13.02 -1.15 -6.43
N ALA A 533 11.78 -1.06 -6.91
CA ALA A 533 10.79 -2.12 -6.78
C ALA A 533 11.22 -3.42 -7.49
N MET A 534 11.85 -3.34 -8.66
CA MET A 534 12.25 -4.53 -9.41
C MET A 534 13.41 -5.29 -8.76
N SER A 535 14.28 -4.60 -8.00
CA SER A 535 15.52 -5.21 -7.51
C SER A 535 15.47 -5.74 -6.07
N ILE A 536 14.55 -5.27 -5.22
CA ILE A 536 14.47 -5.74 -3.81
C ILE A 536 13.22 -6.54 -3.48
N SER A 537 12.18 -6.47 -4.30
CA SER A 537 10.86 -6.93 -3.92
C SER A 537 10.62 -8.38 -4.29
N ASP A 538 9.98 -9.10 -3.38
CA ASP A 538 9.40 -10.41 -3.68
C ASP A 538 8.10 -10.24 -4.47
N ILE A 539 7.31 -9.21 -4.12
CA ILE A 539 6.02 -8.90 -4.73
C ILE A 539 5.94 -7.39 -4.95
N ILE A 540 5.43 -6.97 -6.11
CA ILE A 540 5.11 -5.59 -6.42
C ILE A 540 3.59 -5.45 -6.49
N VAL A 541 3.06 -4.44 -5.81
CA VAL A 541 1.69 -3.96 -5.94
C VAL A 541 1.73 -2.67 -6.75
N CYS A 542 1.43 -2.77 -8.04
CA CYS A 542 1.40 -1.62 -8.93
C CYS A 542 0.07 -0.88 -8.77
N MET A 543 0.14 0.40 -8.43
CA MET A 543 -1.00 1.26 -8.15
C MET A 543 -1.06 2.46 -9.10
N SER A 544 -2.26 2.79 -9.56
CA SER A 544 -2.53 4.00 -10.34
C SER A 544 -3.95 4.49 -10.06
N THR A 545 -4.14 5.80 -10.08
CA THR A 545 -5.45 6.45 -9.87
C THR A 545 -6.22 5.87 -8.68
N ALA A 546 -5.57 5.80 -7.50
CA ALA A 546 -6.11 5.26 -6.26
C ALA A 546 -6.42 3.74 -6.22
N LYS A 547 -6.17 2.99 -7.30
CA LYS A 547 -6.48 1.56 -7.43
C LYS A 547 -5.23 0.70 -7.60
N VAL A 548 -5.34 -0.57 -7.22
CA VAL A 548 -4.35 -1.61 -7.58
C VAL A 548 -4.62 -2.03 -9.03
N GLN A 549 -3.59 -1.89 -9.87
CA GLN A 549 -3.63 -2.28 -11.29
C GLN A 549 -3.22 -3.74 -11.46
N GLN A 550 -2.13 -4.13 -10.80
CA GLN A 550 -1.58 -5.49 -10.85
C GLN A 550 -0.77 -5.80 -9.60
N LEU A 551 -0.77 -7.06 -9.19
CA LEU A 551 0.04 -7.61 -8.11
C LEU A 551 0.72 -8.90 -8.59
N GLY A 552 1.98 -9.10 -8.23
CA GLY A 552 2.77 -10.27 -8.64
C GLY A 552 4.26 -10.07 -8.41
N SER A 553 5.07 -11.03 -8.83
CA SER A 553 6.54 -10.89 -8.78
C SER A 553 7.04 -9.85 -9.79
N PRO A 554 8.24 -9.26 -9.61
CA PRO A 554 8.80 -8.30 -10.56
C PRO A 554 8.80 -8.78 -12.01
N LEU A 555 9.19 -10.04 -12.24
CA LEU A 555 9.23 -10.65 -13.58
C LEU A 555 7.83 -10.95 -14.14
N GLU A 556 6.88 -11.33 -13.30
CA GLU A 556 5.48 -11.52 -13.72
C GLU A 556 4.88 -10.21 -14.21
N LEU A 557 5.10 -9.09 -13.51
CA LEU A 557 4.61 -7.79 -13.95
C LEU A 557 5.32 -7.32 -15.24
N TYR A 558 6.61 -7.61 -15.37
CA TYR A 558 7.40 -7.21 -16.54
C TYR A 558 7.00 -7.97 -17.81
N ASN A 559 6.95 -9.30 -17.72
CA ASN A 559 6.63 -10.19 -18.85
C ASN A 559 5.12 -10.31 -19.09
N GLY A 560 4.34 -10.14 -18.02
CA GLY A 560 2.92 -10.38 -17.95
C GLY A 560 2.09 -9.14 -17.59
N PRO A 561 2.32 -7.92 -18.16
CA PRO A 561 1.54 -6.76 -17.76
C PRO A 561 0.05 -6.99 -18.07
N LYS A 562 -0.82 -6.67 -17.11
CA LYS A 562 -2.28 -6.86 -17.21
C LYS A 562 -2.95 -5.83 -18.12
N ASN A 563 -2.43 -4.61 -18.13
CA ASN A 563 -2.96 -3.51 -18.93
C ASN A 563 -1.83 -2.61 -19.48
N GLN A 564 -2.20 -1.71 -20.39
CA GLN A 564 -1.27 -0.82 -21.09
C GLN A 564 -0.50 0.09 -20.12
N PHE A 565 -1.15 0.54 -19.04
CA PHE A 565 -0.50 1.34 -18.00
C PHE A 565 0.68 0.58 -17.36
N VAL A 566 0.46 -0.65 -16.88
CA VAL A 566 1.54 -1.44 -16.26
C VAL A 566 2.65 -1.72 -17.27
N ALA A 567 2.30 -1.99 -18.53
CA ALA A 567 3.24 -2.25 -19.60
C ALA A 567 4.17 -1.06 -19.90
N ARG A 568 3.64 0.16 -19.89
CA ARG A 568 4.43 1.39 -20.12
C ARG A 568 5.17 1.86 -18.89
N PHE A 569 4.55 1.70 -17.72
CA PHE A 569 5.09 2.19 -16.46
C PHE A 569 6.29 1.36 -15.98
N LEU A 570 6.29 0.06 -16.26
CA LEU A 570 7.41 -0.84 -15.95
C LEU A 570 8.33 -1.00 -17.15
N GLY A 571 9.63 -0.81 -16.99
CA GLY A 571 10.65 -0.79 -18.05
C GLY A 571 11.20 0.61 -18.28
N MET A 572 12.53 0.70 -18.43
CA MET A 572 13.21 1.92 -18.88
C MET A 572 14.12 1.52 -20.03
N PRO A 573 13.89 2.01 -21.25
CA PRO A 573 12.80 2.91 -21.71
C PRO A 573 11.37 2.35 -21.61
N GLU A 574 10.36 3.24 -21.76
CA GLU A 574 8.96 2.82 -21.88
C GLU A 574 8.76 1.90 -23.09
N MET A 575 7.87 0.91 -22.94
CA MET A 575 7.43 0.03 -24.01
C MET A 575 6.91 0.85 -25.21
N GLY A 576 7.39 0.52 -26.41
CA GLY A 576 6.89 1.11 -27.64
C GLY A 576 5.50 0.60 -27.96
N MET A 577 4.57 1.50 -28.29
CA MET A 577 3.19 1.18 -28.62
C MET A 577 2.92 1.48 -30.10
N PHE A 578 2.43 0.48 -30.82
CA PHE A 578 2.08 0.54 -32.23
C PHE A 578 0.57 0.47 -32.38
N PRO A 579 -0.11 1.57 -32.76
CA PRO A 579 -1.52 1.55 -33.09
C PRO A 579 -1.77 0.56 -34.23
N ALA A 580 -2.78 -0.30 -34.07
CA ALA A 580 -3.09 -1.35 -35.02
C ALA A 580 -4.60 -1.59 -35.13
N GLU A 581 -4.99 -2.22 -36.23
CA GLU A 581 -6.37 -2.61 -36.49
C GLU A 581 -6.46 -4.13 -36.62
N VAL A 582 -7.54 -4.70 -36.12
CA VAL A 582 -7.89 -6.09 -36.34
C VAL A 582 -8.97 -6.17 -37.41
N ILE A 583 -8.73 -6.96 -38.45
CA ILE A 583 -9.71 -7.26 -39.51
C ILE A 583 -9.68 -8.77 -39.74
N GLU A 584 -10.82 -9.45 -39.54
CA GLU A 584 -10.92 -10.91 -39.65
C GLU A 584 -9.86 -11.64 -38.80
N GLU A 585 -9.73 -11.24 -37.53
CA GLU A 585 -8.75 -11.75 -36.55
C GLU A 585 -7.27 -11.51 -36.88
N LYS A 586 -6.96 -10.88 -38.01
CA LYS A 586 -5.59 -10.54 -38.42
C LYS A 586 -5.23 -9.12 -37.97
N VAL A 587 -3.97 -8.95 -37.57
CA VAL A 587 -3.45 -7.67 -37.05
C VAL A 587 -2.78 -6.87 -38.16
N PHE A 588 -3.17 -5.61 -38.32
CA PHE A 588 -2.61 -4.67 -39.29
C PHE A 588 -2.01 -3.46 -38.57
N ILE A 589 -0.72 -3.18 -38.78
CA ILE A 589 -0.04 -1.98 -38.28
C ILE A 589 0.33 -1.15 -39.50
N ASP A 590 -0.07 0.12 -39.55
CA ASP A 590 0.18 1.02 -40.70
C ASP A 590 -0.23 0.36 -42.04
N SER A 591 -1.45 -0.21 -42.07
CA SER A 591 -2.01 -0.96 -43.22
C SER A 591 -1.21 -2.20 -43.66
N LYS A 592 -0.21 -2.67 -42.88
CA LYS A 592 0.56 -3.88 -43.15
C LYS A 592 0.13 -5.03 -42.24
N GLU A 593 -0.21 -6.17 -42.83
CA GLU A 593 -0.54 -7.39 -42.09
C GLU A 593 0.69 -7.94 -41.37
N ILE A 594 0.58 -8.13 -40.05
CA ILE A 594 1.59 -8.81 -39.24
C ILE A 594 1.33 -10.31 -39.31
N LYS A 595 1.97 -10.97 -40.29
CA LYS A 595 1.79 -12.41 -40.53
C LYS A 595 2.24 -13.25 -39.32
N GLY A 596 1.49 -14.31 -39.04
CA GLY A 596 1.80 -15.28 -37.97
C GLY A 596 1.12 -14.99 -36.63
N ILE A 597 0.27 -13.97 -36.56
CA ILE A 597 -0.49 -13.61 -35.35
C ILE A 597 -1.98 -13.57 -35.67
N LYS A 598 -2.78 -14.15 -34.78
CA LYS A 598 -4.24 -14.00 -34.77
C LYS A 598 -4.75 -13.58 -33.40
N VAL A 599 -5.81 -12.78 -33.38
CA VAL A 599 -6.54 -12.39 -32.17
C VAL A 599 -7.93 -13.03 -32.21
N PRO A 600 -8.08 -14.29 -31.76
CA PRO A 600 -9.30 -15.08 -31.98
C PRO A 600 -10.55 -14.48 -31.30
N ASN A 601 -10.38 -13.68 -30.26
CA ASN A 601 -11.49 -13.11 -29.49
C ASN A 601 -11.95 -11.72 -30.00
N LYS A 602 -11.46 -11.25 -31.16
CA LYS A 602 -11.84 -9.94 -31.72
C LYS A 602 -11.88 -9.98 -33.26
N SER A 603 -13.07 -9.91 -33.84
CA SER A 603 -13.28 -9.98 -35.30
C SER A 603 -12.97 -8.66 -36.01
N SER A 604 -13.22 -7.51 -35.36
CA SER A 604 -12.84 -6.18 -35.85
C SER A 604 -12.64 -5.19 -34.70
N GLY A 605 -11.71 -4.25 -34.86
CA GLY A 605 -11.56 -3.10 -33.96
C GLY A 605 -10.12 -2.62 -33.81
N THR A 606 -9.94 -1.52 -33.07
CA THR A 606 -8.62 -0.93 -32.81
C THR A 606 -7.95 -1.59 -31.60
N ILE A 607 -6.64 -1.77 -31.69
CA ILE A 607 -5.77 -2.33 -30.65
C ILE A 607 -4.43 -1.58 -30.63
N ASN A 608 -3.66 -1.75 -29.56
CA ASN A 608 -2.27 -1.30 -29.48
C ASN A 608 -1.35 -2.51 -29.31
N VAL A 609 -0.36 -2.65 -30.20
CA VAL A 609 0.68 -3.68 -30.10
C VAL A 609 1.89 -3.07 -29.41
N GLY A 610 2.21 -3.56 -28.22
CA GLY A 610 3.32 -3.17 -27.39
C GLY A 610 4.55 -4.08 -27.58
N VAL A 611 5.73 -3.46 -27.70
CA VAL A 611 7.03 -4.15 -27.78
C VAL A 611 8.04 -3.46 -26.86
N ARG A 612 8.76 -4.25 -26.06
CA ARG A 612 9.82 -3.74 -25.18
C ARG A 612 10.95 -3.13 -25.99
N SER A 613 11.57 -2.08 -25.45
CA SER A 613 12.64 -1.33 -26.10
C SER A 613 13.85 -2.16 -26.53
N GLU A 614 14.12 -3.23 -25.81
CA GLU A 614 15.25 -4.15 -25.98
C GLU A 614 14.91 -5.37 -26.85
N ASP A 615 13.63 -5.59 -27.16
CA ASP A 615 13.19 -6.82 -27.84
C ASP A 615 13.11 -6.67 -29.38
N TYR A 616 13.30 -5.47 -29.92
CA TYR A 616 13.28 -5.25 -31.37
C TYR A 616 14.38 -6.02 -32.10
N ILE A 617 14.03 -6.65 -33.22
CA ILE A 617 14.99 -7.39 -34.04
C ILE A 617 15.57 -6.42 -35.08
N ILE A 618 16.75 -5.87 -34.79
CA ILE A 618 17.42 -4.93 -35.71
C ILE A 618 17.98 -5.68 -36.92
N LYS A 619 17.69 -5.15 -38.12
CA LYS A 619 18.09 -5.72 -39.40
C LYS A 619 19.22 -4.92 -40.03
N LYS A 620 20.15 -5.61 -40.71
CA LYS A 620 21.21 -4.93 -41.48
C LYS A 620 20.60 -4.24 -42.70
N SER A 621 21.23 -3.17 -43.18
CA SER A 621 20.71 -2.33 -44.27
C SER A 621 20.32 -3.10 -45.55
N ARG A 622 20.95 -4.24 -45.83
CA ARG A 622 20.69 -5.11 -47.00
C ARG A 622 19.53 -6.10 -46.81
N GLU A 623 19.03 -6.29 -45.59
CA GLU A 623 17.95 -7.23 -45.28
C GLU A 623 16.58 -6.56 -45.46
N LYS A 624 15.57 -7.36 -45.85
CA LYS A 624 14.16 -6.92 -45.83
C LYS A 624 13.72 -6.83 -44.37
N ALA A 625 13.04 -5.73 -44.02
CA ALA A 625 12.51 -5.49 -42.69
C ALA A 625 11.04 -5.05 -42.78
N MET A 626 10.29 -5.30 -41.71
CA MET A 626 8.88 -4.98 -41.57
C MET A 626 8.67 -3.46 -41.46
N PHE A 627 9.54 -2.80 -40.69
CA PHE A 627 9.49 -1.36 -40.45
C PHE A 627 10.86 -0.69 -40.65
N SER A 628 10.81 0.60 -40.94
CA SER A 628 11.96 1.49 -40.99
C SER A 628 11.62 2.83 -40.34
N GLY A 629 12.60 3.45 -39.69
CA GLY A 629 12.46 4.78 -39.14
C GLY A 629 13.78 5.53 -39.13
N THR A 630 13.73 6.82 -38.76
CA THR A 630 14.91 7.68 -38.67
C THR A 630 15.24 7.97 -37.21
N VAL A 631 16.50 7.84 -36.83
CA VAL A 631 16.97 8.17 -35.47
C VAL A 631 16.81 9.68 -35.24
N PHE A 632 15.96 10.04 -34.29
CA PHE A 632 15.68 11.43 -33.93
C PHE A 632 16.54 11.90 -32.75
N LEU A 633 16.76 11.03 -31.76
CA LEU A 633 17.59 11.31 -30.58
C LEU A 633 18.36 10.05 -30.17
N GLN A 634 19.56 10.25 -29.62
CA GLN A 634 20.38 9.20 -29.03
C GLN A 634 20.83 9.64 -27.63
N GLU A 635 20.65 8.75 -26.65
CA GLU A 635 21.14 8.89 -25.28
C GLU A 635 22.06 7.70 -24.96
N ASN A 636 23.29 7.98 -24.52
CA ASN A 636 24.29 6.94 -24.28
C ASN A 636 24.39 6.62 -22.77
N PHE A 637 24.24 5.35 -22.41
CA PHE A 637 24.34 4.82 -21.04
C PHE A 637 25.60 3.96 -20.83
N GLY A 638 26.63 4.17 -21.65
CA GLY A 638 27.93 3.49 -21.52
C GLY A 638 28.00 2.13 -22.20
N LYS A 639 27.25 1.12 -21.73
CA LYS A 639 27.18 -0.21 -22.38
C LYS A 639 26.08 -0.30 -23.44
N GLU A 640 25.01 0.47 -23.24
CA GLU A 640 23.83 0.52 -24.08
C GLU A 640 23.59 1.96 -24.57
N SER A 641 22.89 2.08 -25.69
CA SER A 641 22.38 3.32 -26.25
C SER A 641 20.87 3.23 -26.37
N LYS A 642 20.19 4.24 -25.84
CA LYS A 642 18.77 4.45 -26.08
C LYS A 642 18.60 5.33 -27.31
N LEU A 643 17.84 4.84 -28.28
CA LEU A 643 17.51 5.59 -29.49
C LEU A 643 16.02 5.94 -29.47
N VAL A 644 15.69 7.19 -29.78
CA VAL A 644 14.32 7.58 -30.11
C VAL A 644 14.21 7.62 -31.62
N VAL A 645 13.42 6.72 -32.18
CA VAL A 645 13.26 6.55 -33.64
C VAL A 645 11.91 7.10 -34.05
N LYS A 646 11.89 7.98 -35.04
CA LYS A 646 10.65 8.47 -35.66
C LYS A 646 10.27 7.53 -36.81
N ILE A 647 9.09 6.94 -36.70
CA ILE A 647 8.50 6.05 -37.70
C ILE A 647 7.30 6.79 -38.31
N GLU A 648 7.15 6.70 -39.63
CA GLU A 648 6.03 7.28 -40.36
C GLU A 648 4.70 6.66 -39.87
N ASN A 649 3.65 7.47 -39.75
CA ASN A 649 2.30 7.11 -39.27
C ASN A 649 2.18 6.53 -37.84
N ILE A 650 3.27 6.15 -37.18
CA ILE A 650 3.27 5.61 -35.80
C ILE A 650 3.76 6.65 -34.78
N GLY A 651 4.80 7.42 -35.11
CA GLY A 651 5.37 8.44 -34.21
C GLY A 651 6.74 8.07 -33.66
N ARG A 652 7.01 8.43 -32.40
CA ARG A 652 8.33 8.24 -31.76
C ARG A 652 8.31 6.99 -30.88
N ILE A 653 9.24 6.07 -31.14
CA ILE A 653 9.40 4.82 -30.40
C ILE A 653 10.80 4.73 -29.80
N ASN A 654 10.91 4.21 -28.58
CA ASN A 654 12.17 4.00 -27.89
C ASN A 654 12.76 2.63 -28.23
N PHE A 655 14.05 2.60 -28.50
CA PHE A 655 14.86 1.40 -28.70
C PHE A 655 15.99 1.42 -27.68
N LEU A 656 16.38 0.25 -27.18
CA LEU A 656 17.54 0.07 -26.32
C LEU A 656 18.45 -0.96 -26.99
N LEU A 657 19.64 -0.52 -27.42
CA LEU A 657 20.58 -1.34 -28.18
C LEU A 657 21.93 -1.38 -27.48
N ASP A 658 22.64 -2.50 -27.62
CA ASP A 658 24.05 -2.59 -27.26
C ASP A 658 24.89 -1.62 -28.13
N ASN A 659 25.95 -1.06 -27.54
CA ASN A 659 26.88 -0.15 -28.24
C ASN A 659 27.75 -0.82 -29.32
N SER A 660 27.44 -2.07 -29.70
CA SER A 660 28.00 -2.72 -30.87
C SER A 660 27.58 -2.05 -32.18
N SER A 661 26.42 -1.37 -32.17
CA SER A 661 25.83 -0.74 -33.35
C SER A 661 25.98 0.78 -33.31
N ASN A 662 26.88 1.33 -34.13
CA ASN A 662 27.15 2.78 -34.22
C ASN A 662 26.09 3.53 -35.04
N TYR A 663 24.90 3.74 -34.48
CA TYR A 663 23.89 4.65 -35.06
C TYR A 663 24.16 6.10 -34.64
N LYS A 664 23.85 7.05 -35.53
CA LYS A 664 23.86 8.50 -35.29
C LYS A 664 22.49 9.11 -35.54
N VAL A 665 22.27 10.31 -35.02
CA VAL A 665 21.08 11.11 -35.32
C VAL A 665 20.99 11.35 -36.83
N GLY A 666 19.84 11.04 -37.42
CA GLY A 666 19.59 11.08 -38.86
C GLY A 666 19.75 9.74 -39.57
N ASP A 667 20.36 8.72 -38.94
CA ASP A 667 20.51 7.41 -39.56
C ASP A 667 19.16 6.69 -39.69
N ALA A 668 19.04 5.88 -40.74
CA ALA A 668 17.87 5.03 -40.94
C ALA A 668 18.09 3.68 -40.23
N ILE A 669 17.13 3.28 -39.40
CA ILE A 669 17.11 1.98 -38.73
C ILE A 669 16.00 1.11 -39.33
N LYS A 670 16.33 -0.15 -39.59
CA LYS A 670 15.40 -1.18 -40.09
C LYS A 670 15.22 -2.25 -39.00
N PHE A 671 13.98 -2.64 -38.73
CA PHE A 671 13.70 -3.59 -37.64
C PHE A 671 12.43 -4.41 -37.90
N ASP A 672 12.38 -5.57 -37.26
CA ASP A 672 11.19 -6.43 -37.17
C ASP A 672 10.67 -6.49 -35.73
N LEU A 673 9.36 -6.78 -35.60
CA LEU A 673 8.73 -7.02 -34.31
C LEU A 673 8.90 -8.50 -33.91
N PRO A 674 9.26 -8.79 -32.65
CA PRO A 674 9.44 -10.15 -32.14
C PRO A 674 8.08 -10.81 -31.87
N LEU A 675 7.61 -11.66 -32.79
CA LEU A 675 6.26 -12.25 -32.72
C LEU A 675 5.95 -13.01 -31.41
N ASN A 676 6.96 -13.49 -30.68
CA ASN A 676 6.85 -14.23 -29.41
C ASN A 676 6.92 -13.35 -28.15
N LYS A 677 7.16 -12.06 -28.29
CA LYS A 677 7.28 -11.11 -27.18
C LYS A 677 6.38 -9.88 -27.35
N LEU A 678 5.34 -10.00 -28.17
CA LEU A 678 4.37 -8.92 -28.32
C LEU A 678 3.41 -8.91 -27.12
N HIS A 679 2.95 -7.70 -26.81
CA HIS A 679 1.86 -7.48 -25.86
C HIS A 679 0.73 -6.76 -26.59
N ILE A 680 -0.47 -7.32 -26.65
CA ILE A 680 -1.58 -6.69 -27.37
C ILE A 680 -2.57 -6.13 -26.35
N PHE A 681 -2.98 -4.89 -26.52
CA PHE A 681 -3.93 -4.20 -25.65
C PHE A 681 -5.13 -3.69 -26.45
N ASP A 682 -6.30 -3.72 -25.84
CA ASP A 682 -7.49 -3.11 -26.39
C ASP A 682 -7.36 -1.57 -26.37
N ALA A 683 -7.76 -0.88 -27.44
CA ALA A 683 -7.60 0.57 -27.52
C ALA A 683 -8.58 1.37 -26.63
N GLU A 684 -9.73 0.80 -26.26
CA GLU A 684 -10.75 1.47 -25.44
C GLU A 684 -10.58 1.15 -23.95
N THR A 685 -10.39 -0.13 -23.63
CA THR A 685 -10.29 -0.60 -22.24
C THR A 685 -8.85 -0.61 -21.70
N GLU A 686 -7.84 -0.54 -22.57
CA GLU A 686 -6.42 -0.68 -22.26
C GLU A 686 -6.02 -2.03 -21.62
N GLU A 687 -6.95 -2.98 -21.50
CA GLU A 687 -6.69 -4.32 -20.96
C GLU A 687 -5.95 -5.19 -21.98
N ARG A 688 -5.11 -6.10 -21.48
CA ARG A 688 -4.33 -7.00 -22.33
C ARG A 688 -5.22 -8.08 -22.94
N ILE A 689 -5.02 -8.32 -24.24
CA ILE A 689 -5.67 -9.36 -25.03
C ILE A 689 -4.68 -10.50 -25.31
N THR A 690 -5.16 -11.73 -25.29
CA THR A 690 -4.40 -12.91 -25.73
C THR A 690 -4.36 -13.01 -27.24
N TYR A 691 -3.25 -13.49 -27.79
CA TYR A 691 -3.09 -13.76 -29.21
C TYR A 691 -2.49 -15.15 -29.42
N GLU A 692 -2.75 -15.71 -30.58
CA GLU A 692 -2.22 -16.99 -31.01
C GLU A 692 -1.13 -16.78 -32.06
N GLN A 693 -0.08 -17.58 -31.94
CA GLN A 693 0.91 -17.70 -32.99
C GLN A 693 0.49 -18.81 -33.95
N VAL A 694 0.25 -18.44 -35.19
CA VAL A 694 0.02 -19.41 -36.26
C VAL A 694 1.38 -19.78 -36.82
N LYS A 695 1.80 -21.03 -36.64
CA LYS A 695 3.00 -21.55 -37.31
C LYS A 695 2.84 -21.36 -38.82
N GLN A 696 3.80 -20.67 -39.43
CA GLN A 696 3.95 -20.65 -40.88
C GLN A 696 4.47 -21.99 -41.38
#